data_AF-A0A7V7PP57-F1
#
_entry.id   AF-A0A7V7PP57-F1
#
_cell.length_a   1.000
_cell.length_b   1.000
_cell.length_c   1.000
_cell.angle_alpha   90.00
_cell.angle_beta   90.00
_cell.angle_gamma   90.00
#
_symmetry.space_group_name_H-M   'P 1'
#
loop_
_entity.id
_entity.type
_entity.pdbx_description
1 polymer ?
#
loop_
_entity_poly.entity_id
_entity_poly.type
_entity_poly.pdbx_seq_one_letter_code
_entity_poly.pdbx_strand_id
1 'polypeptide(L)'
;MRLGNTRRRLPSPVEALHLFGLSAFAVAQPLYAILSRSPEFFVAHRAAGMDVVALAILVSFALPAVLLAFEGLVGLVWPAARRVAHLGCVAGLFAVFGFVTMNRFASGAGSLLLVLPLLAAAVGAAIYAQSRTAMRFVTIASAASLLLPLNFLFVTPVSAIVLPHRTPTAAVPAVSGDTPVVLVVFDEFNPTALLDASRNVDTVRFPNFASLARDGWWFPKATAAYTATFKAVPAILGGEPPGPEPRLPSAKGYPDNLFTLLGRSYELNVSETVTELCPPDLCSREGEGGRRFDPRLFAADVQLVFLHALVPSPYAERWLPPLDTGWKGFGRAGGGITDEAAPGAAEDMIMRNANARIASDRPAEFRAFVDRIRPGHRTLDFVHVLLPHDPYDYLPDGLAYDGGNSIGRLPDDRWADDPYLVDLSYQRFLLQLGFVDRLLGELVAKLEAVGKYDDALVIVTADHGKSFRPGVYTRNPLTTENAPDLLPIPMFVKLPHQRTGMRSDRPVSSLDILPTIAREAGATVSWPIPGSPMTGAAFPERPTIEIWRPSEVGGPVSFARDAVATYPLLDREIATFGSGLPLADLTRRGEGAEFLGKAVAELQAPDGAADLVFASDDWDALGNVDPNSGRLPVYLRGVLANRDGRASADRPLLAFAVNGRIRAVVPSYAEGGETRFAVMLPPSALQSGRNEVRLYRVVPGASGTLAEVLRSLRGGDRSGAD
;
A
#
# COMPACT_ATOMS: atom_id res chain seq x y z
N MET A 1 -46.15 -38.35 56.62
CA MET A 1 -45.27 -37.26 56.11
C MET A 1 -44.94 -37.56 54.65
N ARG A 2 -45.51 -36.78 53.71
CA ARG A 2 -45.30 -36.96 52.27
C ARG A 2 -43.97 -36.31 51.86
N LEU A 3 -43.00 -37.14 51.48
CA LEU A 3 -41.77 -36.72 50.81
C LEU A 3 -42.15 -36.15 49.44
N GLY A 4 -42.07 -34.82 49.32
CA GLY A 4 -42.38 -34.08 48.11
C GLY A 4 -41.36 -34.34 47.01
N ASN A 5 -41.87 -34.83 45.89
CA ASN A 5 -41.19 -35.14 44.65
C ASN A 5 -40.39 -33.93 44.13
N THR A 6 -39.06 -33.90 44.36
CA THR A 6 -38.13 -32.91 43.78
C THR A 6 -37.95 -33.20 42.29
N ARG A 7 -38.92 -32.77 41.48
CA ARG A 7 -38.77 -32.75 40.01
C ARG A 7 -37.49 -31.98 39.68
N ARG A 8 -36.49 -32.69 39.14
CA ARG A 8 -35.36 -32.13 38.38
C ARG A 8 -35.94 -31.30 37.24
N ARG A 9 -36.09 -29.99 37.43
CA ARG A 9 -36.66 -29.08 36.42
C ARG A 9 -35.54 -28.62 35.51
N LEU A 10 -35.55 -29.15 34.28
CA LEU A 10 -34.85 -28.55 33.13
C LEU A 10 -35.16 -27.04 33.04
N PRO A 11 -34.31 -26.22 32.38
CA PRO A 11 -34.61 -24.82 32.07
C PRO A 11 -36.02 -24.71 31.48
N SER A 12 -36.79 -23.68 31.86
CA SER A 12 -38.08 -23.51 31.20
C SER A 12 -37.82 -23.24 29.70
N PRO A 13 -38.64 -23.77 28.77
CA PRO A 13 -38.44 -23.53 27.35
C PRO A 13 -38.34 -22.04 27.00
N VAL A 14 -39.01 -21.19 27.77
CA VAL A 14 -38.98 -19.74 27.65
C VAL A 14 -37.64 -19.13 28.09
N GLU A 15 -37.08 -19.56 29.23
CA GLU A 15 -35.74 -19.11 29.68
C GLU A 15 -34.65 -19.52 28.67
N ALA A 16 -34.73 -20.74 28.14
CA ALA A 16 -33.82 -21.20 27.10
C ALA A 16 -33.91 -20.30 25.86
N LEU A 17 -35.14 -20.04 25.39
CA LEU A 17 -35.41 -19.19 24.23
C LEU A 17 -34.87 -17.76 24.41
N HIS A 18 -34.88 -17.22 25.63
CA HIS A 18 -34.30 -15.92 25.91
C HIS A 18 -32.78 -15.89 25.74
N LEU A 19 -32.06 -16.95 26.13
CA LEU A 19 -30.61 -17.02 25.89
C LEU A 19 -30.28 -17.04 24.40
N PHE A 20 -31.06 -17.77 23.59
CA PHE A 20 -30.90 -17.77 22.14
C PHE A 20 -31.17 -16.38 21.54
N GLY A 21 -32.26 -15.73 21.94
CA GLY A 21 -32.59 -14.38 21.48
C GLY A 21 -31.54 -13.35 21.82
N LEU A 22 -31.12 -13.29 23.08
CA LEU A 22 -30.11 -12.35 23.55
C LEU A 22 -28.74 -12.63 22.90
N SER A 23 -28.34 -13.89 22.75
CA SER A 23 -27.11 -14.26 22.03
C SER A 23 -27.16 -13.85 20.56
N ALA A 24 -28.34 -13.94 19.92
CA ALA A 24 -28.52 -13.53 18.55
C ALA A 24 -28.25 -12.03 18.36
N PHE A 25 -28.70 -11.16 19.28
CA PHE A 25 -28.41 -9.73 19.21
C PHE A 25 -27.00 -9.37 19.68
N ALA A 26 -26.50 -10.03 20.73
CA ALA A 26 -25.21 -9.70 21.32
C ALA A 26 -24.01 -10.18 20.49
N VAL A 27 -24.15 -11.30 19.77
CA VAL A 27 -23.04 -11.97 19.08
C VAL A 27 -23.33 -12.17 17.59
N ALA A 28 -24.43 -12.83 17.25
CA ALA A 28 -24.68 -13.22 15.86
C ALA A 28 -24.94 -12.00 14.96
N GLN A 29 -25.78 -11.06 15.39
CA GLN A 29 -26.13 -9.86 14.63
C GLN A 29 -24.90 -9.00 14.27
N PRO A 30 -24.03 -8.59 15.21
CA PRO A 30 -22.90 -7.75 14.86
C PRO A 30 -21.90 -8.48 13.97
N LEU A 31 -21.64 -9.77 14.24
CA LEU A 31 -20.73 -10.55 13.41
C LEU A 31 -21.26 -10.73 11.99
N TYR A 32 -22.54 -11.07 11.82
CA TYR A 32 -23.18 -11.14 10.50
C TYR A 32 -23.21 -9.78 9.81
N ALA A 33 -23.43 -8.69 10.52
CA ALA A 33 -23.43 -7.35 9.93
C ALA A 33 -22.07 -6.97 9.35
N ILE A 34 -20.97 -7.38 9.99
CA ILE A 34 -19.61 -7.16 9.48
C ILE A 34 -19.31 -8.11 8.32
N LEU A 35 -19.45 -9.43 8.54
CA LEU A 35 -19.11 -10.44 7.55
C LEU A 35 -19.97 -10.37 6.28
N SER A 36 -21.23 -9.91 6.37
CA SER A 36 -22.09 -9.75 5.20
C SER A 36 -21.69 -8.60 4.28
N ARG A 37 -20.97 -7.60 4.81
CA ARG A 37 -20.41 -6.49 4.03
C ARG A 37 -19.07 -6.84 3.40
N SER A 38 -18.45 -7.93 3.85
CA SER A 38 -17.11 -8.39 3.44
C SER A 38 -17.12 -9.87 3.03
N PRO A 39 -17.93 -10.30 2.04
CA PRO A 39 -17.94 -11.69 1.59
C PRO A 39 -16.58 -12.21 1.09
N GLU A 40 -15.67 -11.31 0.72
CA GLU A 40 -14.27 -11.55 0.34
C GLU A 40 -13.51 -12.27 1.45
N PHE A 41 -13.87 -12.04 2.72
CA PHE A 41 -13.37 -12.77 3.88
C PHE A 41 -13.50 -14.29 3.72
N PHE A 42 -14.67 -14.77 3.26
CA PHE A 42 -14.91 -16.20 3.05
C PHE A 42 -14.13 -16.74 1.86
N VAL A 43 -14.02 -15.95 0.79
CA VAL A 43 -13.28 -16.31 -0.43
C VAL A 43 -11.79 -16.43 -0.14
N ALA A 44 -11.20 -15.49 0.58
CA ALA A 44 -9.79 -15.51 0.99
C ALA A 44 -9.45 -16.75 1.86
N HIS A 45 -10.41 -17.18 2.68
CA HIS A 45 -10.32 -18.40 3.47
C HIS A 45 -10.59 -19.69 2.69
N ARG A 46 -11.04 -19.58 1.43
CA ARG A 46 -11.54 -20.69 0.62
C ARG A 46 -12.67 -21.45 1.32
N ALA A 47 -13.52 -20.72 2.06
CA ALA A 47 -14.68 -21.27 2.75
C ALA A 47 -15.78 -21.59 1.72
N ALA A 48 -16.20 -22.85 1.66
CA ALA A 48 -17.31 -23.27 0.83
C ALA A 48 -18.66 -22.85 1.45
N GLY A 49 -19.75 -22.92 0.68
CA GLY A 49 -21.09 -22.63 1.19
C GLY A 49 -21.45 -23.41 2.46
N MET A 50 -21.01 -24.66 2.58
CA MET A 50 -21.20 -25.46 3.79
C MET A 50 -20.43 -24.94 5.01
N ASP A 51 -19.25 -24.35 4.81
CA ASP A 51 -18.45 -23.77 5.88
C ASP A 51 -19.10 -22.48 6.41
N VAL A 52 -19.70 -21.68 5.51
CA VAL A 52 -20.48 -20.49 5.86
C VAL A 52 -21.75 -20.87 6.64
N VAL A 53 -22.46 -21.92 6.20
CA VAL A 53 -23.61 -22.47 6.93
C VAL A 53 -23.18 -22.99 8.30
N ALA A 54 -22.06 -23.70 8.39
CA ALA A 54 -21.51 -24.19 9.66
C ALA A 54 -21.16 -23.03 10.60
N LEU A 55 -20.53 -21.96 10.09
CA LEU A 55 -20.27 -20.74 10.87
C LEU A 55 -21.59 -20.15 11.39
N ALA A 56 -22.60 -19.99 10.54
CA ALA A 56 -23.87 -19.42 10.96
C ALA A 56 -24.55 -20.27 12.05
N ILE A 57 -24.48 -21.60 11.94
CA ILE A 57 -24.99 -22.50 12.97
C ILE A 57 -24.19 -22.35 14.28
N LEU A 58 -22.85 -22.35 14.20
CA LEU A 58 -22.00 -22.24 15.37
C LEU A 58 -22.22 -20.90 16.10
N VAL A 59 -22.21 -19.80 15.37
CA VAL A 59 -22.40 -18.45 15.93
C VAL A 59 -23.79 -18.29 16.54
N SER A 60 -24.84 -18.78 15.87
CA SER A 60 -26.22 -18.62 16.34
C SER A 60 -26.62 -19.58 17.45
N PHE A 61 -26.04 -20.79 17.52
CA PHE A 61 -26.54 -21.83 18.43
C PHE A 61 -25.51 -22.35 19.44
N ALA A 62 -24.20 -22.25 19.19
CA ALA A 62 -23.20 -22.85 20.08
C ALA A 62 -23.13 -22.14 21.44
N LEU A 63 -22.98 -20.81 21.46
CA LEU A 63 -22.93 -20.04 22.71
C LEU A 63 -24.19 -20.22 23.57
N PRO A 64 -25.42 -19.99 23.06
CA PRO A 64 -26.61 -20.19 23.88
C PRO A 64 -26.79 -21.64 24.35
N ALA A 65 -26.36 -22.65 23.57
CA ALA A 65 -26.36 -24.05 24.01
C ALA A 65 -25.37 -24.30 25.15
N VAL A 66 -24.17 -23.70 25.11
CA VAL A 66 -23.17 -23.78 26.19
C VAL A 66 -23.68 -23.10 27.46
N LEU A 67 -24.29 -21.92 27.35
CA LEU A 67 -24.89 -21.22 28.49
C LEU A 67 -26.03 -22.04 29.12
N LEU A 68 -26.87 -22.65 28.29
CA LEU A 68 -27.95 -23.53 28.74
C LEU A 68 -27.42 -24.79 29.43
N ALA A 69 -26.36 -25.41 28.89
CA ALA A 69 -25.69 -26.56 29.50
C ALA A 69 -25.08 -26.20 30.86
N PHE A 70 -24.44 -25.02 30.95
CA PHE A 70 -23.93 -24.48 32.21
C PHE A 70 -25.04 -24.30 33.25
N GLU A 71 -26.15 -23.65 32.88
CA GLU A 71 -27.31 -23.51 33.78
C GLU A 71 -27.89 -24.87 34.20
N GLY A 72 -27.93 -25.84 33.28
CA GLY A 72 -28.34 -27.21 33.56
C GLY A 72 -27.44 -27.89 34.58
N LEU A 73 -26.12 -27.82 34.41
CA LEU A 73 -25.13 -28.38 35.33
C LEU A 73 -25.20 -27.72 36.71
N VAL A 74 -25.28 -26.39 36.77
CA VAL A 74 -25.47 -25.66 38.04
C VAL A 74 -26.78 -26.09 38.69
N GLY A 75 -27.87 -26.23 37.93
CA GLY A 75 -29.15 -26.68 38.46
C GLY A 75 -29.18 -28.13 38.93
N LEU A 76 -28.32 -28.99 38.38
CA LEU A 76 -28.15 -30.39 38.82
C LEU A 76 -27.43 -30.48 40.17
N VAL A 77 -26.40 -29.64 40.38
CA VAL A 77 -25.60 -29.62 41.60
C VAL A 77 -26.27 -28.77 42.69
N TRP A 78 -26.76 -27.59 42.33
CA TRP A 78 -27.37 -26.61 43.24
C TRP A 78 -28.63 -25.98 42.64
N PRO A 79 -29.81 -26.60 42.82
CA PRO A 79 -31.07 -26.16 42.24
C PRO A 79 -31.44 -24.69 42.56
N ALA A 80 -31.06 -24.21 43.75
CA ALA A 80 -31.31 -22.83 44.17
C ALA A 80 -30.42 -21.80 43.43
N ALA A 81 -29.21 -22.19 43.01
CA ALA A 81 -28.29 -21.30 42.28
C ALA A 81 -28.62 -21.17 40.79
N ARG A 82 -29.45 -22.04 40.22
CA ARG A 82 -29.81 -22.02 38.78
C ARG A 82 -30.37 -20.68 38.32
N ARG A 83 -31.25 -20.07 39.11
CA ARG A 83 -31.85 -18.76 38.77
C ARG A 83 -30.80 -17.64 38.77
N VAL A 84 -29.85 -17.71 39.69
CA VAL A 84 -28.73 -16.76 39.76
C VAL A 84 -27.82 -16.95 38.54
N ALA A 85 -27.51 -18.20 38.18
CA ALA A 85 -26.74 -18.52 36.97
C ALA A 85 -27.43 -17.97 35.71
N HIS A 86 -28.75 -18.14 35.58
CA HIS A 86 -29.51 -17.61 34.45
C HIS A 86 -29.48 -16.09 34.36
N LEU A 87 -29.72 -15.40 35.47
CA LEU A 87 -29.64 -13.94 35.51
C LEU A 87 -28.21 -13.44 35.24
N GLY A 88 -27.18 -14.18 35.66
CA GLY A 88 -25.79 -13.92 35.33
C GLY A 88 -25.53 -14.03 33.82
N CYS A 89 -26.05 -15.08 33.16
CA CYS A 89 -25.94 -15.26 31.71
C CYS A 89 -26.64 -14.12 30.95
N VAL A 90 -27.86 -13.76 31.38
CA VAL A 90 -28.62 -12.63 30.80
C VAL A 90 -27.87 -11.31 30.97
N ALA A 91 -27.35 -11.02 32.17
CA ALA A 91 -26.54 -9.83 32.42
C ALA A 91 -25.29 -9.80 31.55
N GLY A 92 -24.59 -10.94 31.40
CA GLY A 92 -23.43 -11.05 30.52
C GLY A 92 -23.76 -10.74 29.05
N LEU A 93 -24.86 -11.28 28.53
CA LEU A 93 -25.29 -11.01 27.16
C LEU A 93 -25.72 -9.54 26.96
N PHE A 94 -26.38 -8.92 27.94
CA PHE A 94 -26.65 -7.49 27.89
C PHE A 94 -25.38 -6.65 27.93
N ALA A 95 -24.35 -7.07 28.67
CA ALA A 95 -23.07 -6.38 28.69
C ALA A 95 -22.41 -6.44 27.32
N VAL A 96 -22.30 -7.62 26.71
CA VAL A 96 -21.76 -7.80 25.35
C VAL A 96 -22.51 -6.93 24.35
N PHE A 97 -23.86 -6.98 24.36
CA PHE A 97 -24.68 -6.14 23.49
C PHE A 97 -24.45 -4.64 23.73
N GLY A 98 -24.34 -4.22 24.99
CA GLY A 98 -24.04 -2.85 25.38
C GLY A 98 -22.67 -2.39 24.88
N PHE A 99 -21.65 -3.24 24.98
CA PHE A 99 -20.29 -2.96 24.50
C PHE A 99 -20.25 -2.78 22.99
N VAL A 100 -20.84 -3.73 22.25
CA VAL A 100 -20.95 -3.66 20.78
C VAL A 100 -21.70 -2.41 20.33
N THR A 101 -22.80 -2.07 21.01
CA THR A 101 -23.60 -0.88 20.68
C THR A 101 -22.84 0.40 21.00
N MET A 102 -22.20 0.48 22.17
CA MET A 102 -21.43 1.64 22.60
C MET A 102 -20.27 1.91 21.62
N ASN A 103 -19.53 0.86 21.24
CA ASN A 103 -18.41 0.97 20.30
C ASN A 103 -18.83 1.52 18.92
N ARG A 104 -20.10 1.30 18.53
CA ARG A 104 -20.63 1.79 17.25
C ARG A 104 -21.01 3.28 17.27
N PHE A 105 -21.37 3.84 18.42
CA PHE A 105 -21.97 5.18 18.51
C PHE A 105 -21.16 6.18 19.35
N ALA A 106 -20.21 5.73 20.16
CA ALA A 106 -19.42 6.58 21.03
C ALA A 106 -17.95 6.61 20.59
N SER A 107 -17.44 7.79 20.26
CA SER A 107 -16.04 8.07 19.97
C SER A 107 -15.42 8.86 21.13
N GLY A 108 -14.42 8.32 21.81
CA GLY A 108 -13.68 9.03 22.86
C GLY A 108 -12.81 8.13 23.73
N ALA A 109 -11.77 8.70 24.35
CA ALA A 109 -10.89 7.99 25.27
C ALA A 109 -11.40 8.14 26.71
N GLY A 110 -11.92 7.07 27.31
CA GLY A 110 -12.30 7.10 28.72
C GLY A 110 -12.72 5.76 29.32
N SER A 111 -12.49 5.58 30.61
CA SER A 111 -12.98 4.46 31.41
C SER A 111 -14.51 4.34 31.42
N LEU A 112 -15.23 5.40 31.06
CA LEU A 112 -16.68 5.42 30.90
C LEU A 112 -17.18 4.44 29.83
N LEU A 113 -16.39 4.17 28.78
CA LEU A 113 -16.72 3.17 27.76
C LEU A 113 -16.75 1.74 28.30
N LEU A 114 -16.07 1.49 29.43
CA LEU A 114 -16.08 0.19 30.12
C LEU A 114 -17.18 0.10 31.17
N VAL A 115 -17.44 1.19 31.90
CA VAL A 115 -18.35 1.19 33.03
C VAL A 115 -19.82 1.28 32.60
N LEU A 116 -20.14 2.11 31.60
CA LEU A 116 -21.53 2.34 31.19
C LEU A 116 -22.24 1.09 30.64
N PRO A 117 -21.62 0.28 29.76
CA PRO A 117 -22.25 -0.97 29.30
C PRO A 117 -22.52 -1.96 30.44
N LEU A 118 -21.61 -2.07 31.41
CA LEU A 118 -21.75 -2.95 32.58
C LEU A 118 -22.89 -2.48 33.49
N LEU A 119 -23.00 -1.18 33.75
CA LEU A 119 -24.11 -0.61 34.52
C LEU A 119 -25.44 -0.81 33.80
N ALA A 120 -25.50 -0.52 32.49
CA ALA A 120 -26.69 -0.73 31.67
C ALA A 120 -27.11 -2.22 31.66
N ALA A 121 -26.15 -3.14 31.62
CA ALA A 121 -26.40 -4.57 31.68
C ALA A 121 -26.97 -5.03 33.02
N ALA A 122 -26.44 -4.51 34.15
CA ALA A 122 -26.98 -4.80 35.48
C ALA A 122 -28.41 -4.28 35.64
N VAL A 123 -28.67 -3.06 35.18
CA VAL A 123 -30.02 -2.46 35.18
C VAL A 123 -30.96 -3.26 34.27
N GLY A 124 -30.52 -3.60 33.06
CA GLY A 124 -31.28 -4.41 32.10
C GLY A 124 -31.63 -5.80 32.65
N ALA A 125 -30.68 -6.47 33.31
CA ALA A 125 -30.91 -7.76 33.96
C ALA A 125 -31.88 -7.65 35.16
N ALA A 126 -31.79 -6.57 35.94
CA ALA A 126 -32.74 -6.30 37.03
C ALA A 126 -34.15 -6.07 36.49
N ILE A 127 -34.30 -5.26 35.43
CA ILE A 127 -35.59 -5.03 34.76
C ILE A 127 -36.14 -6.34 34.19
N TYR A 128 -35.30 -7.14 33.53
CA TYR A 128 -35.68 -8.47 33.03
C TYR A 128 -36.18 -9.38 34.15
N ALA A 129 -35.51 -9.39 35.30
CA ALA A 129 -35.87 -10.24 36.44
C ALA A 129 -37.20 -9.83 37.10
N GLN A 130 -37.58 -8.56 37.02
CA GLN A 130 -38.71 -7.97 37.74
C GLN A 130 -39.93 -7.70 36.84
N SER A 131 -39.75 -7.52 35.53
CA SER A 131 -40.80 -7.08 34.60
C SER A 131 -41.27 -8.19 33.66
N ARG A 132 -42.57 -8.52 33.75
CA ARG A 132 -43.22 -9.45 32.80
C ARG A 132 -43.25 -8.90 31.37
N THR A 133 -43.29 -7.58 31.20
CA THR A 133 -43.25 -6.94 29.88
C THR A 133 -41.89 -7.10 29.24
N ALA A 134 -40.80 -6.90 30.00
CA ALA A 134 -39.45 -7.11 29.50
C ALA A 134 -39.22 -8.57 29.08
N MET A 135 -39.67 -9.54 29.89
CA MET A 135 -39.59 -10.96 29.51
C MET A 135 -40.35 -11.25 28.21
N ARG A 136 -41.57 -10.72 28.03
CA ARG A 136 -42.33 -10.89 26.78
C ARG A 136 -41.61 -10.29 25.57
N PHE A 137 -41.00 -9.12 25.73
CA PHE A 137 -40.22 -8.50 24.66
C PHE A 137 -39.05 -9.39 24.26
N VAL A 138 -38.30 -9.94 25.23
CA VAL A 138 -37.20 -10.87 24.97
C VAL A 138 -37.71 -12.17 24.33
N THR A 139 -38.89 -12.68 24.74
CA THR A 139 -39.54 -13.82 24.09
C THR A 139 -39.82 -13.52 22.61
N ILE A 140 -40.37 -12.36 22.26
CA ILE A 140 -40.63 -11.98 20.87
C ILE A 140 -39.30 -11.80 20.11
N ALA A 141 -38.34 -11.10 20.72
CA ALA A 141 -37.02 -10.84 20.16
C ALA A 141 -36.25 -12.14 19.85
N SER A 142 -36.55 -13.23 20.56
CA SER A 142 -35.94 -14.54 20.30
C SER A 142 -36.16 -15.09 18.89
N ALA A 143 -37.19 -14.61 18.16
CA ALA A 143 -37.35 -14.92 16.74
C ALA A 143 -36.10 -14.54 15.92
N ALA A 144 -35.32 -13.54 16.36
CA ALA A 144 -34.05 -13.15 15.76
C ALA A 144 -33.01 -14.28 15.72
N SER A 145 -33.07 -15.24 16.65
CA SER A 145 -32.18 -16.41 16.65
C SER A 145 -32.31 -17.27 15.39
N LEU A 146 -33.46 -17.22 14.71
CA LEU A 146 -33.69 -17.86 13.42
C LEU A 146 -33.64 -16.86 12.26
N LEU A 147 -34.25 -15.68 12.43
CA LEU A 147 -34.35 -14.70 11.35
C LEU A 147 -32.99 -14.13 10.93
N LEU A 148 -32.07 -13.90 11.87
CA LEU A 148 -30.75 -13.33 11.56
C LEU A 148 -29.85 -14.28 10.74
N PRO A 149 -29.65 -15.56 11.12
CA PRO A 149 -28.87 -16.47 10.28
C PRO A 149 -29.54 -16.71 8.92
N LEU A 150 -30.88 -16.78 8.84
CA LEU A 150 -31.58 -16.89 7.56
C LEU A 150 -31.35 -15.67 6.67
N ASN A 151 -31.47 -14.47 7.23
CA ASN A 151 -31.18 -13.23 6.51
C ASN A 151 -29.73 -13.21 6.02
N PHE A 152 -28.78 -13.55 6.89
CA PHE A 152 -27.36 -13.64 6.57
C PHE A 152 -27.09 -14.60 5.40
N LEU A 153 -27.64 -15.81 5.43
CA LEU A 153 -27.38 -16.85 4.44
C LEU A 153 -28.10 -16.62 3.10
N PHE A 154 -29.28 -16.00 3.09
CA PHE A 154 -30.17 -15.99 1.91
C PHE A 154 -30.49 -14.60 1.34
N VAL A 155 -30.27 -13.52 2.10
CA VAL A 155 -30.64 -12.16 1.67
C VAL A 155 -29.41 -11.29 1.43
N THR A 156 -28.34 -11.51 2.20
CA THR A 156 -27.11 -10.69 2.07
C THR A 156 -26.22 -11.15 0.90
N PRO A 157 -25.17 -10.38 0.54
CA PRO A 157 -24.20 -10.79 -0.48
C PRO A 157 -23.54 -12.15 -0.24
N VAL A 158 -23.56 -12.66 1.00
CA VAL A 158 -23.05 -14.00 1.37
C VAL A 158 -23.85 -15.12 0.72
N SER A 159 -25.11 -14.86 0.35
CA SER A 159 -25.94 -15.82 -0.38
C SER A 159 -25.31 -16.28 -1.70
N ALA A 160 -24.45 -15.47 -2.33
CA ALA A 160 -23.73 -15.86 -3.54
C ALA A 160 -22.70 -16.99 -3.31
N ILE A 161 -22.23 -17.17 -2.08
CA ILE A 161 -21.29 -18.23 -1.69
C ILE A 161 -22.05 -19.50 -1.27
N VAL A 162 -23.20 -19.32 -0.62
CA VAL A 162 -24.03 -20.41 -0.08
C VAL A 162 -24.90 -21.04 -1.18
N LEU A 163 -25.48 -20.20 -2.05
CA LEU A 163 -26.30 -20.63 -3.16
C LEU A 163 -25.40 -20.82 -4.39
N PRO A 164 -25.42 -22.00 -5.03
CA PRO A 164 -24.65 -22.23 -6.24
C PRO A 164 -25.14 -21.29 -7.34
N HIS A 165 -24.36 -20.23 -7.58
CA HIS A 165 -24.51 -19.45 -8.79
C HIS A 165 -23.94 -20.30 -9.92
N ARG A 166 -24.81 -20.81 -10.78
CA ARG A 166 -24.40 -21.04 -12.17
C ARG A 166 -24.06 -19.67 -12.69
N THR A 167 -22.78 -19.31 -12.68
CA THR A 167 -22.29 -18.22 -13.52
C THR A 167 -22.92 -18.49 -14.87
N PRO A 168 -23.77 -17.59 -15.40
CA PRO A 168 -24.09 -17.68 -16.81
C PRO A 168 -22.75 -17.81 -17.50
N THR A 169 -22.57 -18.86 -18.28
CA THR A 169 -21.50 -18.91 -19.26
C THR A 169 -21.68 -17.69 -20.14
N ALA A 170 -21.16 -16.54 -19.70
CA ALA A 170 -20.85 -15.44 -20.57
C ALA A 170 -20.02 -16.09 -21.67
N ALA A 171 -20.50 -15.93 -22.91
CA ALA A 171 -19.86 -16.49 -24.07
C ALA A 171 -18.36 -16.16 -23.95
N VAL A 172 -17.52 -17.18 -23.94
CA VAL A 172 -16.07 -16.99 -23.91
C VAL A 172 -15.77 -16.06 -25.07
N PRO A 173 -15.21 -14.85 -24.83
CA PRO A 173 -14.83 -13.98 -25.92
C PRO A 173 -13.95 -14.79 -26.85
N ALA A 174 -14.29 -14.85 -28.14
CA ALA A 174 -13.50 -15.60 -29.08
C ALA A 174 -12.14 -14.90 -29.21
N VAL A 175 -11.08 -15.50 -28.65
CA VAL A 175 -9.71 -15.01 -28.76
C VAL A 175 -9.03 -15.71 -29.93
N SER A 176 -8.86 -15.00 -31.03
CA SER A 176 -8.35 -15.56 -32.28
C SER A 176 -6.82 -15.55 -32.38
N GLY A 177 -6.13 -14.60 -31.71
CA GLY A 177 -4.68 -14.45 -31.77
C GLY A 177 -3.91 -15.30 -30.76
N ASP A 178 -2.64 -15.54 -31.05
CA ASP A 178 -1.70 -16.33 -30.25
C ASP A 178 -0.56 -15.51 -29.62
N THR A 179 -0.60 -14.18 -29.80
CA THR A 179 0.34 -13.20 -29.25
C THR A 179 0.53 -13.34 -27.73
N PRO A 180 1.75 -13.65 -27.24
CA PRO A 180 2.08 -13.49 -25.82
C PRO A 180 1.95 -12.03 -25.38
N VAL A 181 1.41 -11.78 -24.20
CA VAL A 181 1.23 -10.43 -23.64
C VAL A 181 2.04 -10.32 -22.36
N VAL A 182 2.90 -9.32 -22.28
CA VAL A 182 3.64 -8.94 -21.07
C VAL A 182 3.23 -7.52 -20.69
N LEU A 183 2.66 -7.34 -19.51
CA LEU A 183 2.24 -6.04 -18.98
C LEU A 183 2.90 -5.79 -17.62
N VAL A 184 3.73 -4.75 -17.57
CA VAL A 184 4.42 -4.28 -16.36
C VAL A 184 3.85 -2.92 -15.96
N VAL A 185 3.36 -2.83 -14.74
CA VAL A 185 2.85 -1.60 -14.12
C VAL A 185 3.70 -1.27 -12.89
N PHE A 186 4.44 -0.18 -12.97
CA PHE A 186 5.16 0.42 -11.86
C PHE A 186 4.27 1.37 -11.05
N ASP A 187 4.74 1.78 -9.87
CA ASP A 187 4.02 2.65 -8.95
C ASP A 187 4.71 4.02 -8.80
N GLU A 188 3.92 5.10 -8.75
CA GLU A 188 4.38 6.47 -8.49
C GLU A 188 5.54 6.96 -9.40
N PHE A 189 5.50 6.57 -10.68
CA PHE A 189 6.59 6.82 -11.62
C PHE A 189 6.24 7.95 -12.62
N ASN A 190 6.77 9.14 -12.33
CA ASN A 190 6.74 10.28 -13.25
C ASN A 190 7.77 10.12 -14.39
N PRO A 191 7.37 10.19 -15.67
CA PRO A 191 8.25 9.96 -16.82
C PRO A 191 9.31 11.04 -17.01
N THR A 192 9.16 12.21 -16.38
CA THR A 192 10.15 13.30 -16.46
C THR A 192 11.53 12.84 -16.02
N ALA A 193 11.59 11.97 -15.01
CA ALA A 193 12.82 11.41 -14.47
C ALA A 193 13.61 10.55 -15.46
N LEU A 194 13.00 10.09 -16.56
CA LEU A 194 13.68 9.35 -17.61
C LEU A 194 14.36 10.26 -18.63
N LEU A 195 14.08 11.56 -18.64
CA LEU A 195 14.39 12.43 -19.75
C LEU A 195 15.76 13.10 -19.63
N ASP A 196 16.45 13.20 -20.76
CA ASP A 196 17.63 14.03 -20.92
C ASP A 196 17.27 15.50 -21.26
N ALA A 197 18.29 16.35 -21.38
CA ALA A 197 18.12 17.75 -21.78
C ALA A 197 17.49 17.94 -23.17
N SER A 198 17.49 16.90 -24.02
CA SER A 198 16.85 16.89 -25.33
C SER A 198 15.43 16.30 -25.29
N ARG A 199 14.91 15.98 -24.09
CA ARG A 199 13.59 15.34 -23.85
C ARG A 199 13.47 13.95 -24.48
N ASN A 200 14.59 13.26 -24.64
CA ASN A 200 14.64 11.84 -24.99
C ASN A 200 14.93 11.00 -23.74
N VAL A 201 14.76 9.68 -23.80
CA VAL A 201 15.17 8.81 -22.70
C VAL A 201 16.69 8.90 -22.52
N ASP A 202 17.14 9.26 -21.32
CA ASP A 202 18.55 9.41 -20.96
C ASP A 202 19.23 8.03 -21.02
N THR A 203 19.93 7.77 -22.13
CA THR A 203 20.58 6.48 -22.41
C THR A 203 21.73 6.14 -21.46
N VAL A 204 22.28 7.12 -20.75
CA VAL A 204 23.36 6.91 -19.77
C VAL A 204 22.78 6.48 -18.44
N ARG A 205 21.67 7.09 -18.01
CA ARG A 205 21.01 6.76 -16.74
C ARG A 205 20.11 5.54 -16.83
N PHE A 206 19.40 5.37 -17.94
CA PHE A 206 18.34 4.37 -18.13
C PHE A 206 18.51 3.60 -19.45
N PRO A 207 19.62 2.84 -19.61
CA PRO A 207 19.93 2.14 -20.84
C PRO A 207 18.89 1.09 -21.24
N ASN A 208 18.20 0.44 -20.30
CA ASN A 208 17.22 -0.60 -20.60
C ASN A 208 15.89 -0.01 -21.07
N PHE A 209 15.40 1.06 -20.43
CA PHE A 209 14.26 1.83 -20.95
C PHE A 209 14.57 2.42 -22.34
N ALA A 210 15.78 2.94 -22.53
CA ALA A 210 16.22 3.41 -23.84
C ALA A 210 16.26 2.28 -24.88
N SER A 211 16.61 1.05 -24.49
CA SER A 211 16.56 -0.11 -25.39
C SER A 211 15.12 -0.46 -25.77
N LEU A 212 14.22 -0.53 -24.80
CA LEU A 212 12.81 -0.77 -25.07
C LEU A 212 12.20 0.30 -26.00
N ALA A 213 12.62 1.56 -25.85
CA ALA A 213 12.23 2.65 -26.75
C ALA A 213 12.76 2.49 -28.18
N ARG A 214 13.93 1.86 -28.36
CA ARG A 214 14.51 1.57 -29.69
C ARG A 214 13.83 0.40 -30.39
N ASP A 215 13.21 -0.50 -29.64
CA ASP A 215 12.54 -1.69 -30.18
C ASP A 215 11.02 -1.50 -30.32
N GLY A 216 10.45 -0.52 -29.60
CA GLY A 216 9.02 -0.28 -29.52
C GLY A 216 8.59 1.19 -29.64
N TRP A 217 7.31 1.42 -29.39
CA TRP A 217 6.76 2.76 -29.29
C TRP A 217 7.09 3.39 -27.93
N TRP A 218 7.43 4.68 -27.93
CA TRP A 218 7.55 5.51 -26.74
C TRP A 218 6.53 6.65 -26.82
N PHE A 219 5.63 6.72 -25.84
CA PHE A 219 4.59 7.77 -25.75
C PHE A 219 4.90 8.72 -24.58
N PRO A 220 5.75 9.74 -24.78
CA PRO A 220 6.22 10.60 -23.70
C PRO A 220 5.12 11.48 -23.07
N LYS A 221 3.96 11.61 -23.71
CA LYS A 221 2.80 12.39 -23.24
C LYS A 221 1.64 11.52 -22.76
N ALA A 222 1.88 10.25 -22.47
CA ALA A 222 0.88 9.34 -21.94
C ALA A 222 0.43 9.76 -20.53
N THR A 223 -0.85 9.54 -20.22
CA THR A 223 -1.45 9.98 -18.95
C THR A 223 -2.21 8.89 -18.22
N ALA A 224 -2.09 8.83 -16.89
CA ALA A 224 -2.90 8.01 -16.02
C ALA A 224 -4.39 8.42 -16.08
N ALA A 225 -5.27 7.45 -15.84
CA ALA A 225 -6.71 7.67 -15.70
C ALA A 225 -7.08 8.15 -14.28
N TYR A 226 -6.17 7.97 -13.32
CA TYR A 226 -6.36 8.30 -11.92
C TYR A 226 -5.02 8.40 -11.19
N THR A 227 -4.96 9.07 -10.05
CA THR A 227 -3.71 9.35 -9.29
C THR A 227 -3.57 8.55 -8.00
N ALA A 228 -4.23 7.41 -7.92
CA ALA A 228 -4.13 6.49 -6.79
C ALA A 228 -4.25 5.04 -7.28
N THR A 229 -3.29 4.21 -6.89
CA THR A 229 -3.13 2.82 -7.30
C THR A 229 -4.40 1.99 -7.29
N PHE A 230 -5.17 2.05 -6.20
CA PHE A 230 -6.40 1.27 -6.00
C PHE A 230 -7.54 1.62 -6.96
N LYS A 231 -7.42 2.70 -7.73
CA LYS A 231 -8.33 3.10 -8.80
C LYS A 231 -7.66 3.10 -10.17
N ALA A 232 -6.37 3.44 -10.24
CA ALA A 232 -5.58 3.46 -11.45
C ALA A 232 -5.38 2.05 -12.05
N VAL A 233 -4.99 1.06 -11.22
CA VAL A 233 -4.77 -0.32 -11.70
C VAL A 233 -6.06 -0.97 -12.20
N PRO A 234 -7.22 -0.89 -11.49
CA PRO A 234 -8.48 -1.34 -12.06
C PRO A 234 -8.86 -0.61 -13.37
N ALA A 235 -8.57 0.68 -13.49
CA ALA A 235 -8.84 1.43 -14.72
C ALA A 235 -7.96 0.96 -15.89
N ILE A 236 -6.69 0.64 -15.64
CA ILE A 236 -5.77 0.02 -16.62
C ILE A 236 -6.32 -1.32 -17.11
N LEU A 237 -6.72 -2.20 -16.18
CA LEU A 237 -7.09 -3.58 -16.49
C LEU A 237 -8.53 -3.74 -16.98
N GLY A 238 -9.45 -2.88 -16.53
CA GLY A 238 -10.85 -2.85 -16.96
C GLY A 238 -11.09 -1.95 -18.16
N GLY A 239 -10.16 -1.03 -18.46
CA GLY A 239 -10.32 -0.02 -19.52
C GLY A 239 -11.43 0.99 -19.23
N GLU A 240 -11.90 1.10 -17.98
CA GLU A 240 -12.99 1.98 -17.55
C GLU A 240 -12.44 3.03 -16.57
N PRO A 241 -12.76 4.34 -16.75
CA PRO A 241 -12.37 5.36 -15.78
C PRO A 241 -13.06 5.11 -14.42
N PRO A 242 -12.42 5.46 -13.30
CA PRO A 242 -13.06 5.37 -11.99
C PRO A 242 -14.34 6.21 -11.92
N GLY A 243 -15.41 5.61 -11.40
CA GLY A 243 -16.69 6.27 -11.20
C GLY A 243 -16.83 6.90 -9.80
N PRO A 244 -17.96 7.57 -9.53
CA PRO A 244 -18.23 8.19 -8.23
C PRO A 244 -18.49 7.17 -7.12
N GLU A 245 -18.88 5.94 -7.45
CA GLU A 245 -19.17 4.91 -6.48
C GLU A 245 -17.88 4.23 -5.97
N PRO A 246 -17.72 4.06 -4.64
CA PRO A 246 -16.58 3.36 -4.09
C PRO A 246 -16.65 1.87 -4.45
N ARG A 247 -15.77 1.44 -5.34
CA ARG A 247 -15.55 0.02 -5.68
C ARG A 247 -14.25 -0.45 -5.06
N LEU A 248 -14.28 -1.65 -4.48
CA LEU A 248 -13.06 -2.32 -4.02
C LEU A 248 -12.26 -2.82 -5.24
N PRO A 249 -10.92 -2.75 -5.23
CA PRO A 249 -10.07 -3.22 -6.32
C PRO A 249 -9.93 -4.74 -6.32
N SER A 250 -11.06 -5.44 -6.46
CA SER A 250 -11.16 -6.90 -6.48
C SER A 250 -11.90 -7.40 -7.70
N ALA A 251 -11.76 -8.70 -8.01
CA ALA A 251 -12.42 -9.37 -9.13
C ALA A 251 -13.96 -9.23 -9.08
N LYS A 252 -14.52 -9.00 -7.89
CA LYS A 252 -15.95 -8.75 -7.71
C LYS A 252 -16.33 -7.30 -7.97
N GLY A 253 -15.48 -6.35 -7.59
CA GLY A 253 -15.69 -4.92 -7.89
C GLY A 253 -15.51 -4.60 -9.37
N TYR A 254 -14.63 -5.37 -10.03
CA TYR A 254 -14.27 -5.22 -11.44
C TYR A 254 -14.28 -6.60 -12.14
N PRO A 255 -15.46 -7.20 -12.37
CA PRO A 255 -15.57 -8.52 -13.01
C PRO A 255 -15.17 -8.52 -14.49
N ASP A 256 -15.34 -7.38 -15.15
CA ASP A 256 -14.94 -7.15 -16.54
C ASP A 256 -13.54 -6.54 -16.56
N ASN A 257 -12.52 -7.38 -16.74
CA ASN A 257 -11.12 -6.96 -16.74
C ASN A 257 -10.25 -7.85 -17.63
N LEU A 258 -8.99 -7.47 -17.82
CA LEU A 258 -8.04 -8.17 -18.68
C LEU A 258 -7.89 -9.66 -18.34
N PHE A 259 -7.92 -10.04 -17.06
CA PHE A 259 -7.80 -11.43 -16.64
C PHE A 259 -9.02 -12.25 -17.04
N THR A 260 -10.22 -11.70 -16.92
CA THR A 260 -11.46 -12.38 -17.34
C THR A 260 -11.62 -12.39 -18.85
N LEU A 261 -11.08 -11.39 -19.55
CA LEU A 261 -11.01 -11.34 -21.02
C LEU A 261 -10.19 -12.50 -21.60
N LEU A 262 -8.99 -12.73 -21.05
CA LEU A 262 -8.01 -13.67 -21.61
C LEU A 262 -7.97 -15.03 -20.91
N GLY A 263 -8.38 -15.13 -19.64
CA GLY A 263 -8.06 -16.25 -18.76
C GLY A 263 -8.62 -17.63 -19.13
N ARG A 264 -9.57 -17.72 -20.08
CA ARG A 264 -10.03 -19.02 -20.61
C ARG A 264 -9.28 -19.48 -21.85
N SER A 265 -8.47 -18.62 -22.45
CA SER A 265 -7.72 -18.88 -23.69
C SER A 265 -6.21 -18.69 -23.52
N TYR A 266 -5.77 -18.02 -22.46
CA TYR A 266 -4.38 -17.71 -22.16
C TYR A 266 -3.96 -18.35 -20.84
N GLU A 267 -2.70 -18.78 -20.77
CA GLU A 267 -2.04 -19.14 -19.51
C GLU A 267 -1.66 -17.86 -18.75
N LEU A 268 -2.01 -17.78 -17.47
CA LEU A 268 -1.87 -16.57 -16.67
C LEU A 268 -0.72 -16.68 -15.66
N ASN A 269 0.26 -15.78 -15.75
CA ASN A 269 1.27 -15.54 -14.71
C ASN A 269 1.03 -14.13 -14.17
N VAL A 270 0.32 -14.04 -13.04
CA VAL A 270 -0.19 -12.77 -12.50
C VAL A 270 0.41 -12.48 -11.13
N SER A 271 0.90 -11.26 -10.96
CA SER A 271 1.38 -10.72 -9.70
C SER A 271 0.71 -9.38 -9.40
N GLU A 272 -0.24 -9.37 -8.47
CA GLU A 272 -0.91 -8.16 -7.99
C GLU A 272 -0.41 -7.83 -6.57
N THR A 273 0.12 -6.62 -6.37
CA THR A 273 0.58 -6.19 -5.03
C THR A 273 -0.50 -5.50 -4.19
N VAL A 274 -1.35 -4.66 -4.81
CA VAL A 274 -2.37 -3.83 -4.12
C VAL A 274 -3.81 -4.29 -4.42
N THR A 275 -4.00 -5.02 -5.52
CA THR A 275 -5.31 -5.39 -6.05
C THR A 275 -5.52 -6.91 -6.00
N GLU A 276 -6.78 -7.34 -6.12
CA GLU A 276 -7.16 -8.76 -6.24
C GLU A 276 -8.14 -8.92 -7.41
N LEU A 277 -7.81 -8.36 -8.57
CA LEU A 277 -8.68 -8.29 -9.76
C LEU A 277 -8.73 -9.62 -10.52
N CYS A 278 -7.71 -10.48 -10.39
CA CYS A 278 -7.75 -11.79 -11.01
C CYS A 278 -8.58 -12.80 -10.20
N PRO A 279 -9.62 -13.42 -10.78
CA PRO A 279 -10.41 -14.44 -10.11
C PRO A 279 -9.56 -15.63 -9.64
N PRO A 280 -9.81 -16.19 -8.42
CA PRO A 280 -9.03 -17.30 -7.88
C PRO A 280 -9.04 -18.58 -8.73
N ASP A 281 -10.09 -18.81 -9.51
CA ASP A 281 -10.22 -19.94 -10.44
C ASP A 281 -9.31 -19.80 -11.67
N LEU A 282 -8.95 -18.57 -12.06
CA LEU A 282 -8.05 -18.29 -13.18
C LEU A 282 -6.60 -18.14 -12.73
N CYS A 283 -6.36 -17.45 -11.61
CA CYS A 283 -5.03 -17.17 -11.08
C CYS A 283 -4.69 -18.04 -9.87
N SER A 284 -5.10 -19.31 -9.87
CA SER A 284 -4.64 -20.28 -8.87
C SER A 284 -3.11 -20.23 -8.80
N ARG A 285 -2.56 -19.61 -7.75
CA ARG A 285 -1.12 -19.38 -7.56
C ARG A 285 -0.40 -20.73 -7.52
N GLU A 286 0.11 -21.18 -8.65
CA GLU A 286 1.07 -22.28 -8.70
C GLU A 286 2.34 -21.84 -7.94
N GLY A 287 2.48 -22.30 -6.70
CA GLY A 287 3.57 -21.91 -5.80
C GLY A 287 3.14 -21.75 -4.33
N GLU A 288 1.85 -21.51 -4.05
CA GLU A 288 1.31 -21.76 -2.71
C GLU A 288 0.86 -23.22 -2.65
N GLY A 289 1.71 -24.09 -2.08
CA GLY A 289 1.37 -25.49 -1.81
C GLY A 289 -0.05 -25.59 -1.24
N GLY A 290 -0.90 -26.37 -1.93
CA GLY A 290 -2.33 -26.46 -1.70
C GLY A 290 -2.71 -26.64 -0.23
N ARG A 291 -2.95 -25.53 0.47
CA ARG A 291 -3.67 -25.55 1.73
C ARG A 291 -5.16 -25.43 1.43
N ARG A 292 -5.89 -26.50 1.79
CA ARG A 292 -7.35 -26.57 1.89
C ARG A 292 -7.85 -25.51 2.89
N PHE A 293 -9.15 -25.27 2.95
CA PHE A 293 -9.81 -24.51 4.02
C PHE A 293 -9.18 -24.86 5.37
N ASP A 294 -8.65 -23.86 6.07
CA ASP A 294 -8.05 -24.02 7.39
C ASP A 294 -9.05 -23.54 8.44
N PRO A 295 -9.79 -24.46 9.10
CA PRO A 295 -10.83 -24.09 10.04
C PRO A 295 -10.27 -23.38 11.28
N ARG A 296 -9.00 -23.59 11.64
CA ARG A 296 -8.41 -22.97 12.83
C ARG A 296 -8.09 -21.51 12.56
N LEU A 297 -7.49 -21.23 11.40
CA LEU A 297 -7.22 -19.86 10.97
C LEU A 297 -8.51 -19.07 10.76
N PHE A 298 -9.49 -19.69 10.07
CA PHE A 298 -10.80 -19.09 9.85
C PHE A 298 -11.51 -18.74 11.16
N ALA A 299 -11.51 -19.65 12.14
CA ALA A 299 -12.09 -19.39 13.45
C ALA A 299 -11.35 -18.29 14.21
N ALA A 300 -10.02 -18.25 14.13
CA ALA A 300 -9.20 -17.21 14.76
C ALA A 300 -9.49 -15.82 14.18
N ASP A 301 -9.61 -15.72 12.85
CA ASP A 301 -9.90 -14.46 12.18
C ASP A 301 -11.34 -13.99 12.44
N VAL A 302 -12.33 -14.89 12.43
CA VAL A 302 -13.72 -14.59 12.84
C VAL A 302 -13.76 -14.10 14.29
N GLN A 303 -13.01 -14.75 15.19
CA GLN A 303 -12.93 -14.34 16.59
C GLN A 303 -12.35 -12.94 16.71
N LEU A 304 -11.28 -12.64 15.97
CA LEU A 304 -10.65 -11.33 16.01
C LEU A 304 -11.56 -10.23 15.46
N VAL A 305 -12.30 -10.51 14.37
CA VAL A 305 -13.36 -9.61 13.87
C VAL A 305 -14.40 -9.32 14.94
N PHE A 306 -14.85 -10.33 15.68
CA PHE A 306 -15.80 -10.13 16.78
C PHE A 306 -15.19 -9.33 17.95
N LEU A 307 -13.93 -9.57 18.29
CA LEU A 307 -13.24 -8.82 19.34
C LEU A 307 -13.10 -7.34 19.01
N HIS A 308 -12.84 -6.98 17.75
CA HIS A 308 -12.85 -5.57 17.31
C HIS A 308 -14.25 -4.94 17.35
N ALA A 309 -15.31 -5.73 17.16
CA ALA A 309 -16.67 -5.24 17.37
C ALA A 309 -16.99 -5.02 18.85
N LEU A 310 -16.46 -5.86 19.73
CA LEU A 310 -16.75 -5.89 21.17
C LEU A 310 -15.92 -4.90 21.99
N VAL A 311 -14.61 -4.84 21.73
CA VAL A 311 -13.66 -4.03 22.51
C VAL A 311 -13.72 -2.60 22.00
N PRO A 312 -13.87 -1.58 22.87
CA PRO A 312 -13.89 -0.19 22.43
C PRO A 312 -12.60 0.19 21.69
N SER A 313 -12.71 0.93 20.58
CA SER A 313 -11.61 1.18 19.63
C SER A 313 -10.25 1.56 20.27
N PRO A 314 -10.18 2.48 21.27
CA PRO A 314 -8.90 2.86 21.88
C PRO A 314 -8.15 1.69 22.57
N TYR A 315 -8.88 0.67 23.01
CA TYR A 315 -8.31 -0.53 23.62
C TYR A 315 -8.07 -1.63 22.59
N ALA A 316 -8.94 -1.74 21.59
CA ALA A 316 -8.80 -2.69 20.49
C ALA A 316 -7.51 -2.43 19.71
N GLU A 317 -7.25 -1.17 19.34
CA GLU A 317 -6.03 -0.75 18.64
C GLU A 317 -4.76 -1.01 19.45
N ARG A 318 -4.85 -0.96 20.78
CA ARG A 318 -3.70 -1.19 21.68
C ARG A 318 -3.41 -2.67 21.91
N TRP A 319 -4.43 -3.52 21.94
CA TRP A 319 -4.30 -4.90 22.43
C TRP A 319 -4.60 -5.99 21.40
N LEU A 320 -5.33 -5.67 20.34
CA LEU A 320 -5.70 -6.62 19.30
C LEU A 320 -4.84 -6.39 18.06
N PRO A 321 -4.45 -7.48 17.36
CA PRO A 321 -3.86 -7.34 16.05
C PRO A 321 -4.82 -6.62 15.08
N PRO A 322 -4.31 -5.81 14.14
CA PRO A 322 -5.16 -5.07 13.22
C PRO A 322 -5.79 -5.99 12.17
N LEU A 323 -6.98 -5.61 11.68
CA LEU A 323 -7.76 -6.35 10.67
C LEU A 323 -7.50 -5.86 9.24
N ASP A 324 -6.51 -5.01 9.04
CA ASP A 324 -6.28 -4.23 7.82
C ASP A 324 -5.13 -4.77 6.97
N THR A 325 -4.69 -6.01 7.20
CA THR A 325 -3.60 -6.68 6.47
C THR A 325 -4.09 -7.67 5.41
N GLY A 326 -5.35 -7.56 5.00
CA GLY A 326 -5.99 -8.35 3.95
C GLY A 326 -7.34 -8.92 4.39
N TRP A 327 -7.74 -10.06 3.83
CA TRP A 327 -8.99 -10.75 4.20
C TRP A 327 -8.76 -12.06 4.98
N LYS A 328 -7.51 -12.33 5.39
CA LYS A 328 -7.05 -13.57 6.04
C LYS A 328 -5.72 -13.37 6.77
N GLY A 329 -5.51 -14.11 7.84
CA GLY A 329 -4.24 -14.17 8.55
C GLY A 329 -3.98 -12.99 9.46
N PHE A 330 -5.05 -12.46 10.08
CA PHE A 330 -4.96 -11.29 10.94
C PHE A 330 -4.01 -11.55 12.12
N GLY A 331 -3.07 -10.64 12.33
CA GLY A 331 -2.06 -10.74 13.39
C GLY A 331 -0.80 -11.57 13.08
N ARG A 332 -0.54 -11.88 11.80
CA ARG A 332 0.74 -12.43 11.35
C ARG A 332 1.72 -11.40 10.76
N ALA A 333 1.35 -10.13 10.69
CA ALA A 333 2.22 -9.01 10.36
C ALA A 333 2.16 -7.96 11.48
N GLY A 334 3.33 -7.51 11.94
CA GLY A 334 3.48 -6.58 13.07
C GLY A 334 3.77 -5.15 12.64
N GLY A 335 3.36 -4.20 13.50
CA GLY A 335 3.82 -2.80 13.51
C GLY A 335 2.76 -1.79 13.07
N GLY A 336 2.03 -1.20 14.03
CA GLY A 336 1.08 -0.10 13.78
C GLY A 336 1.72 1.29 13.82
N ILE A 337 0.92 2.32 13.48
CA ILE A 337 0.75 3.64 14.15
C ILE A 337 -0.50 4.35 13.55
N THR A 338 -1.19 5.06 14.44
CA THR A 338 -2.48 5.83 14.49
C THR A 338 -2.58 7.06 13.55
N ASP A 339 -3.68 7.81 13.31
CA ASP A 339 -5.07 7.89 13.81
C ASP A 339 -5.96 8.76 12.86
N GLU A 340 -7.27 8.76 13.14
CA GLU A 340 -8.40 9.61 12.66
C GLU A 340 -9.24 9.16 11.45
N ALA A 341 -10.52 8.86 11.74
CA ALA A 341 -11.54 8.43 10.80
C ALA A 341 -12.54 9.54 10.44
N ALA A 342 -12.73 9.77 9.14
CA ALA A 342 -13.92 10.35 8.52
C ALA A 342 -14.25 9.51 7.25
N PRO A 343 -15.35 9.74 6.49
CA PRO A 343 -15.97 8.71 5.66
C PRO A 343 -15.07 8.24 4.51
N GLY A 344 -14.41 7.10 4.71
CA GLY A 344 -13.45 6.51 3.76
C GLY A 344 -12.92 5.13 4.15
N ALA A 345 -13.54 4.44 5.12
CA ALA A 345 -12.99 3.25 5.78
C ALA A 345 -12.48 2.12 4.84
N ALA A 346 -13.03 2.01 3.63
CA ALA A 346 -12.52 1.08 2.62
C ALA A 346 -11.23 1.57 1.95
N GLU A 347 -11.15 2.85 1.58
CA GLU A 347 -9.94 3.46 0.99
C GLU A 347 -8.81 3.55 2.03
N ASP A 348 -9.12 3.88 3.29
CA ASP A 348 -8.15 3.90 4.39
C ASP A 348 -7.59 2.50 4.70
N MET A 349 -8.44 1.46 4.65
CA MET A 349 -8.01 0.07 4.82
C MET A 349 -7.14 -0.40 3.64
N ILE A 350 -7.44 0.05 2.42
CA ILE A 350 -6.63 -0.25 1.23
C ILE A 350 -5.25 0.43 1.33
N MET A 351 -5.18 1.69 1.78
CA MET A 351 -3.91 2.40 1.98
C MET A 351 -3.04 1.76 3.07
N ARG A 352 -3.63 1.27 4.16
CA ARG A 352 -2.90 0.54 5.21
C ARG A 352 -2.36 -0.82 4.72
N ASN A 353 -3.13 -1.54 3.91
CA ASN A 353 -2.69 -2.76 3.23
C ASN A 353 -1.51 -2.52 2.28
N ALA A 354 -1.56 -1.43 1.50
CA ALA A 354 -0.46 -1.01 0.65
C ALA A 354 0.80 -0.73 1.49
N ASN A 355 0.68 -0.05 2.63
CA ASN A 355 1.80 0.21 3.55
C ASN A 355 2.46 -1.07 4.09
N ALA A 356 1.70 -2.12 4.38
CA ALA A 356 2.26 -3.40 4.79
C ALA A 356 3.05 -4.10 3.66
N ARG A 357 2.65 -3.88 2.40
CA ARG A 357 3.36 -4.37 1.20
C ARG A 357 4.57 -3.50 0.84
N ILE A 358 4.55 -2.22 1.15
CA ILE A 358 5.71 -1.33 1.02
C ILE A 358 6.89 -1.84 1.87
N ALA A 359 6.60 -2.45 3.03
CA ALA A 359 7.60 -3.08 3.89
C ALA A 359 8.11 -4.45 3.39
N SER A 360 7.61 -4.98 2.26
CA SER A 360 8.10 -6.24 1.68
C SER A 360 9.35 -6.04 0.81
N ASP A 361 10.04 -7.15 0.49
CA ASP A 361 11.14 -7.16 -0.47
C ASP A 361 10.59 -7.03 -1.91
N ARG A 362 10.28 -5.78 -2.30
CA ARG A 362 9.69 -5.42 -3.60
C ARG A 362 10.51 -5.93 -4.81
N PRO A 363 11.86 -5.84 -4.81
CA PRO A 363 12.67 -6.45 -5.87
C PRO A 363 12.54 -7.97 -5.94
N ALA A 364 12.49 -8.66 -4.80
CA ALA A 364 12.28 -10.12 -4.80
C ALA A 364 10.91 -10.50 -5.36
N GLU A 365 9.86 -9.72 -5.10
CA GLU A 365 8.53 -9.94 -5.71
C GLU A 365 8.59 -9.85 -7.25
N PHE A 366 9.27 -8.82 -7.77
CA PHE A 366 9.46 -8.67 -9.22
C PHE A 366 10.26 -9.82 -9.83
N ARG A 367 11.38 -10.20 -9.21
CA ARG A 367 12.21 -11.32 -9.70
C ARG A 367 11.47 -12.65 -9.64
N ALA A 368 10.71 -12.90 -8.57
CA ALA A 368 9.88 -14.10 -8.48
C ALA A 368 8.82 -14.16 -9.60
N PHE A 369 8.29 -13.02 -10.03
CA PHE A 369 7.43 -12.94 -11.22
C PHE A 369 8.20 -13.27 -12.51
N VAL A 370 9.37 -12.66 -12.71
CA VAL A 370 10.22 -12.91 -13.88
C VAL A 370 10.62 -14.39 -13.98
N ASP A 371 10.95 -15.03 -12.86
CA ASP A 371 11.33 -16.45 -12.80
C ASP A 371 10.20 -17.40 -13.22
N ARG A 372 8.94 -17.00 -13.01
CA ARG A 372 7.76 -17.78 -13.41
C ARG A 372 7.45 -17.68 -14.90
N ILE A 373 8.02 -16.71 -15.64
CA ILE A 373 7.80 -16.59 -17.09
C ILE A 373 8.26 -17.88 -17.78
N ARG A 374 7.36 -18.47 -18.57
CA ARG A 374 7.56 -19.69 -19.36
C ARG A 374 7.55 -19.39 -20.87
N PRO A 375 8.23 -20.19 -21.70
CA PRO A 375 8.06 -20.12 -23.16
C PRO A 375 6.61 -20.49 -23.53
N GLY A 376 6.12 -19.97 -24.65
CA GLY A 376 4.80 -20.32 -25.16
C GLY A 376 4.08 -19.19 -25.85
N HIS A 377 3.01 -19.55 -26.56
CA HIS A 377 2.05 -18.65 -27.17
C HIS A 377 0.81 -18.56 -26.28
N ARG A 378 0.00 -17.50 -26.41
CA ARG A 378 -1.19 -17.26 -25.56
C ARG A 378 -0.86 -17.26 -24.06
N THR A 379 0.12 -16.49 -23.65
CA THR A 379 0.43 -16.26 -22.23
C THR A 379 0.14 -14.81 -21.85
N LEU A 380 -0.41 -14.56 -20.66
CA LEU A 380 -0.48 -13.23 -20.06
C LEU A 380 0.44 -13.20 -18.84
N ASP A 381 1.58 -12.52 -18.99
CA ASP A 381 2.53 -12.23 -17.92
C ASP A 381 2.23 -10.81 -17.40
N PHE A 382 1.58 -10.69 -16.23
CA PHE A 382 1.23 -9.41 -15.62
C PHE A 382 1.91 -9.22 -14.27
N VAL A 383 2.51 -8.05 -14.07
CA VAL A 383 3.00 -7.60 -12.76
C VAL A 383 2.61 -6.15 -12.52
N HIS A 384 2.02 -5.90 -11.36
CA HIS A 384 2.00 -4.58 -10.73
C HIS A 384 2.92 -4.62 -9.52
N VAL A 385 3.90 -3.72 -9.45
CA VAL A 385 4.94 -3.70 -8.40
C VAL A 385 5.08 -2.30 -7.79
N LEU A 386 5.26 -2.23 -6.48
CA LEU A 386 5.42 -0.99 -5.70
C LEU A 386 6.82 -0.35 -5.83
N LEU A 387 7.39 -0.39 -7.02
CA LEU A 387 8.64 0.28 -7.38
C LEU A 387 8.32 1.32 -8.46
N PRO A 388 8.94 2.51 -8.42
CA PRO A 388 9.88 3.03 -7.42
C PRO A 388 9.24 3.72 -6.19
N HIS A 389 8.00 3.42 -5.79
CA HIS A 389 7.30 4.02 -4.62
C HIS A 389 8.19 4.19 -3.36
N ASP A 390 7.88 5.16 -2.50
CA ASP A 390 8.62 5.35 -1.23
C ASP A 390 8.39 4.19 -0.22
N PRO A 391 9.30 3.90 0.71
CA PRO A 391 10.64 4.49 0.88
C PRO A 391 11.57 4.14 -0.28
N TYR A 392 12.53 5.03 -0.53
CA TYR A 392 13.59 4.82 -1.52
C TYR A 392 14.79 4.19 -0.83
N ASP A 393 15.04 2.91 -1.08
CA ASP A 393 15.99 2.09 -0.32
C ASP A 393 17.08 1.44 -1.18
N TYR A 394 17.01 1.58 -2.50
CA TYR A 394 17.90 0.90 -3.43
C TYR A 394 18.75 1.87 -4.27
N LEU A 395 19.97 1.44 -4.56
CA LEU A 395 20.90 2.08 -5.49
C LEU A 395 20.77 1.46 -6.89
N PRO A 396 21.28 2.12 -7.95
CA PRO A 396 21.10 1.66 -9.33
C PRO A 396 21.59 0.23 -9.61
N ASP A 397 22.58 -0.24 -8.86
CA ASP A 397 23.12 -1.60 -8.96
C ASP A 397 22.31 -2.66 -8.21
N GLY A 398 21.31 -2.24 -7.41
CA GLY A 398 20.46 -3.08 -6.58
C GLY A 398 20.92 -3.22 -5.13
N LEU A 399 22.04 -2.58 -4.73
CA LEU A 399 22.46 -2.54 -3.33
C LEU A 399 21.49 -1.70 -2.52
N ALA A 400 21.13 -2.18 -1.33
CA ALA A 400 20.23 -1.44 -0.45
C ALA A 400 20.99 -0.46 0.46
N TYR A 401 20.31 0.53 1.01
CA TYR A 401 20.82 1.41 2.06
C TYR A 401 19.73 1.65 3.11
N ASP A 402 20.06 2.32 4.22
CA ASP A 402 19.05 2.69 5.21
C ASP A 402 18.37 4.00 4.79
N GLY A 403 17.41 3.92 3.87
CA GLY A 403 16.76 5.09 3.32
C GLY A 403 15.77 5.73 4.30
N GLY A 404 14.95 4.91 4.95
CA GLY A 404 13.83 5.37 5.78
C GLY A 404 12.86 6.26 5.00
N ASN A 405 12.00 6.97 5.75
CA ASN A 405 11.00 7.86 5.15
C ASN A 405 11.65 9.00 4.35
N SER A 406 10.91 9.50 3.35
CA SER A 406 11.31 10.69 2.58
C SER A 406 11.40 11.90 3.51
N ILE A 407 12.55 12.59 3.51
CA ILE A 407 12.69 13.82 4.30
C ILE A 407 11.97 14.97 3.60
N GLY A 408 11.46 15.92 4.39
CA GLY A 408 10.73 17.07 3.86
C GLY A 408 9.29 16.77 3.41
N ARG A 409 8.79 15.53 3.55
CA ARG A 409 7.35 15.27 3.38
C ARG A 409 6.63 15.66 4.67
N LEU A 410 5.70 16.59 4.58
CA LEU A 410 4.89 17.10 5.70
C LEU A 410 3.72 16.16 6.00
N PRO A 411 3.16 16.20 7.22
CA PRO A 411 2.03 15.33 7.61
C PRO A 411 0.77 15.48 6.75
N ASP A 412 0.59 16.63 6.11
CA ASP A 412 -0.54 16.94 5.22
C ASP A 412 -0.26 16.57 3.74
N ASP A 413 0.75 15.74 3.50
CA ASP A 413 1.18 15.27 2.18
C ASP A 413 1.79 16.35 1.26
N ARG A 414 2.16 17.52 1.77
CA ARG A 414 2.96 18.50 1.02
C ARG A 414 4.45 18.26 1.16
N TRP A 415 5.20 18.65 0.14
CA TRP A 415 6.63 18.86 0.32
C TRP A 415 6.89 20.15 1.10
N ALA A 416 7.91 20.14 1.94
CA ALA A 416 8.43 21.32 2.61
C ALA A 416 8.88 22.38 1.60
N ASP A 417 8.86 23.65 2.02
CA ASP A 417 9.30 24.77 1.19
C ASP A 417 10.80 24.76 0.92
N ASP A 418 11.59 24.09 1.79
CA ASP A 418 13.04 23.97 1.62
C ASP A 418 13.34 23.09 0.39
N PRO A 419 13.88 23.67 -0.70
CA PRO A 419 14.12 22.93 -1.93
C PRO A 419 15.13 21.80 -1.75
N TYR A 420 16.04 21.91 -0.77
CA TYR A 420 17.06 20.90 -0.54
C TYR A 420 16.45 19.57 -0.08
N LEU A 421 15.46 19.62 0.82
CA LEU A 421 14.81 18.41 1.34
C LEU A 421 14.08 17.66 0.22
N VAL A 422 13.45 18.40 -0.68
CA VAL A 422 12.74 17.86 -1.85
C VAL A 422 13.73 17.29 -2.86
N ASP A 423 14.82 18.03 -3.16
CA ASP A 423 15.87 17.58 -4.07
C ASP A 423 16.53 16.29 -3.56
N LEU A 424 16.77 16.16 -2.26
CA LEU A 424 17.36 14.94 -1.69
C LEU A 424 16.42 13.74 -1.83
N SER A 425 15.13 13.92 -1.57
CA SER A 425 14.13 12.87 -1.80
C SER A 425 14.01 12.52 -3.29
N TYR A 426 14.13 13.50 -4.18
CA TYR A 426 14.13 13.26 -5.63
C TYR A 426 15.42 12.56 -6.11
N GLN A 427 16.59 12.90 -5.55
CA GLN A 427 17.84 12.20 -5.82
C GLN A 427 17.74 10.71 -5.45
N ARG A 428 17.16 10.40 -4.30
CA ARG A 428 16.92 9.02 -3.85
C ARG A 428 15.96 8.28 -4.79
N PHE A 429 14.90 8.96 -5.27
CA PHE A 429 14.01 8.43 -6.29
C PHE A 429 14.75 8.11 -7.60
N LEU A 430 15.60 9.02 -8.12
CA LEU A 430 16.39 8.80 -9.34
C LEU A 430 17.34 7.59 -9.20
N LEU A 431 17.98 7.44 -8.04
CA LEU A 431 18.86 6.30 -7.76
C LEU A 431 18.09 4.97 -7.75
N GLN A 432 16.93 4.93 -7.08
CA GLN A 432 16.06 3.75 -7.06
C GLN A 432 15.48 3.46 -8.45
N LEU A 433 15.17 4.49 -9.24
CA LEU A 433 14.72 4.33 -10.62
C LEU A 433 15.80 3.71 -11.52
N GLY A 434 17.08 3.98 -11.25
CA GLY A 434 18.19 3.26 -11.89
C GLY A 434 18.13 1.75 -11.63
N PHE A 435 17.68 1.34 -10.45
CA PHE A 435 17.47 -0.09 -10.17
C PHE A 435 16.26 -0.65 -10.91
N VAL A 436 15.18 0.12 -11.03
CA VAL A 436 14.02 -0.25 -11.86
C VAL A 436 14.42 -0.46 -13.32
N ASP A 437 15.29 0.38 -13.88
CA ASP A 437 15.85 0.17 -15.22
C ASP A 437 16.61 -1.16 -15.32
N ARG A 438 17.43 -1.49 -14.32
CA ARG A 438 18.12 -2.80 -14.26
C ARG A 438 17.14 -3.97 -14.19
N LEU A 439 16.09 -3.88 -13.37
CA LEU A 439 15.04 -4.91 -13.28
C LEU A 439 14.29 -5.08 -14.61
N LEU A 440 14.03 -3.99 -15.32
CA LEU A 440 13.50 -4.05 -16.69
C LEU A 440 14.46 -4.81 -17.62
N GLY A 441 15.77 -4.57 -17.51
CA GLY A 441 16.79 -5.35 -18.22
C GLY A 441 16.75 -6.84 -17.89
N GLU A 442 16.60 -7.20 -16.61
CA GLU A 442 16.44 -8.60 -16.16
C GLU A 442 15.19 -9.25 -16.78
N LEU A 443 14.06 -8.52 -16.85
CA LEU A 443 12.84 -8.98 -17.53
C LEU A 443 13.05 -9.19 -19.03
N VAL A 444 13.63 -8.22 -19.74
CA VAL A 444 13.88 -8.32 -21.18
C VAL A 444 14.79 -9.50 -21.48
N ALA A 445 15.90 -9.64 -20.74
CA ALA A 445 16.81 -10.78 -20.88
C ALA A 445 16.12 -12.12 -20.63
N LYS A 446 15.20 -12.20 -19.65
CA LYS A 446 14.39 -13.40 -19.43
C LYS A 446 13.49 -13.70 -20.63
N LEU A 447 12.81 -12.69 -21.18
CA LEU A 447 11.94 -12.83 -22.35
C LEU A 447 12.71 -13.30 -23.59
N GLU A 448 13.93 -12.78 -23.81
CA GLU A 448 14.82 -13.22 -24.88
C GLU A 448 15.29 -14.67 -24.66
N ALA A 449 15.70 -15.02 -23.45
CA ALA A 449 16.19 -16.35 -23.11
C ALA A 449 15.14 -17.45 -23.31
N VAL A 450 13.86 -17.14 -23.12
CA VAL A 450 12.74 -18.08 -23.38
C VAL A 450 12.16 -17.94 -24.80
N GLY A 451 12.76 -17.12 -25.66
CA GLY A 451 12.32 -16.91 -27.05
C GLY A 451 10.99 -16.17 -27.19
N LYS A 452 10.55 -15.45 -26.14
CA LYS A 452 9.25 -14.75 -26.11
C LYS A 452 9.35 -13.29 -26.55
N TYR A 453 10.52 -12.64 -26.39
CA TYR A 453 10.65 -11.19 -26.60
C TYR A 453 10.22 -10.74 -27.99
N ASP A 454 10.65 -11.43 -29.05
CA ASP A 454 10.32 -11.06 -30.44
C ASP A 454 8.83 -11.23 -30.76
N ASP A 455 8.16 -12.24 -30.20
CA ASP A 455 6.75 -12.57 -30.51
C ASP A 455 5.76 -11.83 -29.61
N ALA A 456 6.19 -11.35 -28.44
CA ALA A 456 5.30 -10.75 -27.46
C ALA A 456 4.91 -9.30 -27.80
N LEU A 457 3.70 -8.95 -27.40
CA LEU A 457 3.33 -7.59 -27.03
C LEU A 457 3.89 -7.30 -25.64
N VAL A 458 4.79 -6.32 -25.53
CA VAL A 458 5.36 -5.89 -24.24
C VAL A 458 4.93 -4.45 -23.97
N ILE A 459 4.20 -4.24 -22.87
CA ILE A 459 3.76 -2.93 -22.40
C ILE A 459 4.39 -2.66 -21.03
N VAL A 460 5.08 -1.53 -20.90
CA VAL A 460 5.68 -1.06 -19.65
C VAL A 460 5.15 0.34 -19.35
N THR A 461 4.51 0.49 -18.19
CA THR A 461 3.85 1.72 -17.76
C THR A 461 3.97 1.94 -16.26
N ALA A 462 3.43 3.06 -15.78
CA ALA A 462 3.10 3.26 -14.38
C ALA A 462 1.57 3.37 -14.17
N ASP A 463 1.12 3.21 -12.93
CA ASP A 463 -0.27 3.47 -12.54
C ASP A 463 -0.56 4.98 -12.49
N HIS A 464 0.35 5.78 -11.91
CA HIS A 464 0.37 7.22 -11.86
C HIS A 464 1.78 7.76 -11.55
N GLY A 465 1.93 9.09 -11.54
CA GLY A 465 3.16 9.79 -11.15
C GLY A 465 3.17 10.23 -9.68
N LYS A 466 4.22 10.99 -9.32
CA LYS A 466 4.42 11.64 -8.02
C LYS A 466 5.05 13.02 -8.23
N SER A 467 4.66 14.00 -7.42
CA SER A 467 5.28 15.32 -7.45
C SER A 467 6.55 15.38 -6.61
N PHE A 468 7.52 16.18 -7.03
CA PHE A 468 8.74 16.54 -6.29
C PHE A 468 8.98 18.05 -6.37
N ARG A 469 7.95 18.85 -6.03
CA ARG A 469 8.04 20.31 -6.01
C ARG A 469 7.84 20.87 -4.60
N PRO A 470 8.71 21.78 -4.13
CA PRO A 470 8.57 22.41 -2.82
C PRO A 470 7.22 23.12 -2.65
N GLY A 471 6.61 22.97 -1.47
CA GLY A 471 5.31 23.55 -1.14
C GLY A 471 4.10 22.88 -1.79
N VAL A 472 4.32 21.94 -2.72
CA VAL A 472 3.26 21.27 -3.49
C VAL A 472 2.90 19.92 -2.87
N TYR A 473 1.62 19.54 -2.94
CA TYR A 473 1.16 18.20 -2.54
C TYR A 473 1.85 17.10 -3.34
N THR A 474 2.41 16.11 -2.66
CA THR A 474 3.12 14.99 -3.28
C THR A 474 2.21 14.15 -4.14
N ARG A 475 0.94 13.98 -3.72
CA ARG A 475 -0.10 13.22 -4.44
C ARG A 475 -1.51 13.74 -4.16
N ASN A 476 -1.90 13.87 -2.90
CA ASN A 476 -3.29 14.15 -2.51
C ASN A 476 -3.42 15.50 -1.78
N PRO A 477 -4.39 16.35 -2.16
CA PRO A 477 -5.33 16.20 -3.26
C PRO A 477 -4.68 16.42 -4.63
N LEU A 478 -5.31 15.89 -5.68
CA LEU A 478 -5.03 16.28 -7.06
C LEU A 478 -5.51 17.73 -7.29
N THR A 479 -4.61 18.58 -7.77
CA THR A 479 -4.81 20.00 -8.07
C THR A 479 -4.26 20.32 -9.46
N THR A 480 -4.63 21.48 -10.02
CA THR A 480 -4.02 21.99 -11.26
C THR A 480 -2.51 22.18 -11.12
N GLU A 481 -2.05 22.49 -9.91
CA GLU A 481 -0.63 22.66 -9.65
C GLU A 481 0.10 21.33 -9.79
N ASN A 482 -0.33 20.24 -9.15
CA ASN A 482 0.38 18.94 -9.15
C ASN A 482 -0.01 17.98 -10.28
N ALA A 483 -1.09 18.23 -11.02
CA ALA A 483 -1.51 17.39 -12.15
C ALA A 483 -0.40 17.11 -13.20
N PRO A 484 0.47 18.07 -13.58
CA PRO A 484 1.58 17.81 -14.49
C PRO A 484 2.65 16.84 -13.96
N ASP A 485 2.66 16.53 -12.66
CA ASP A 485 3.57 15.53 -12.09
C ASP A 485 2.89 14.19 -11.80
N LEU A 486 1.57 14.20 -11.56
CA LEU A 486 0.81 13.03 -11.14
C LEU A 486 0.17 12.27 -12.29
N LEU A 487 -0.22 12.98 -13.35
CA LEU A 487 -0.93 12.39 -14.47
C LEU A 487 0.01 11.82 -15.54
N PRO A 488 1.15 12.46 -15.89
CA PRO A 488 2.07 11.85 -16.84
C PRO A 488 2.63 10.54 -16.30
N ILE A 489 2.67 9.51 -17.17
CA ILE A 489 3.22 8.19 -16.88
C ILE A 489 4.15 7.76 -18.02
N PRO A 490 5.20 6.98 -17.76
CA PRO A 490 5.92 6.31 -18.84
C PRO A 490 4.97 5.35 -19.55
N MET A 491 5.08 5.25 -20.88
CA MET A 491 4.32 4.30 -21.67
C MET A 491 5.16 3.82 -22.85
N PHE A 492 5.66 2.58 -22.73
CA PHE A 492 6.39 1.88 -23.77
C PHE A 492 5.55 0.71 -24.30
N VAL A 493 5.48 0.55 -25.62
CA VAL A 493 4.72 -0.53 -26.26
C VAL A 493 5.54 -1.15 -27.39
N LYS A 494 6.09 -2.35 -27.18
CA LYS A 494 6.75 -3.14 -28.23
C LYS A 494 5.72 -4.11 -28.81
N LEU A 495 5.41 -3.97 -30.10
CA LEU A 495 4.51 -4.87 -30.81
C LEU A 495 5.20 -6.19 -31.19
N PRO A 496 4.46 -7.29 -31.42
CA PRO A 496 5.02 -8.51 -32.00
C PRO A 496 5.83 -8.22 -33.27
N HIS A 497 7.02 -8.81 -33.36
CA HIS A 497 8.01 -8.67 -34.43
C HIS A 497 8.52 -7.24 -34.72
N GLN A 498 8.19 -6.26 -33.88
CA GLN A 498 8.75 -4.90 -33.99
C GLN A 498 10.21 -4.88 -33.52
N ARG A 499 11.08 -4.25 -34.34
CA ARG A 499 12.53 -4.08 -34.08
C ARG A 499 13.01 -2.65 -34.33
N THR A 500 12.09 -1.73 -34.51
CA THR A 500 12.41 -0.32 -34.79
C THR A 500 11.42 0.55 -34.06
N GLY A 501 11.98 1.42 -33.23
CA GLY A 501 11.23 2.22 -32.30
C GLY A 501 10.54 3.40 -32.96
N MET A 502 9.50 3.90 -32.30
CA MET A 502 8.78 5.09 -32.74
C MET A 502 8.37 5.94 -31.54
N ARG A 503 8.85 7.18 -31.51
CA ARG A 503 8.38 8.18 -30.53
C ARG A 503 7.09 8.82 -31.05
N SER A 504 6.07 8.91 -30.22
CA SER A 504 4.75 9.44 -30.61
C SER A 504 4.14 10.33 -29.52
N ASP A 505 3.83 11.58 -29.88
CA ASP A 505 3.17 12.55 -28.98
C ASP A 505 1.64 12.40 -28.94
N ARG A 506 1.09 11.27 -29.40
CA ARG A 506 -0.34 11.00 -29.36
C ARG A 506 -0.88 11.09 -27.92
N PRO A 507 -2.13 11.54 -27.73
CA PRO A 507 -2.72 11.75 -26.42
C PRO A 507 -3.20 10.44 -25.76
N VAL A 508 -2.26 9.50 -25.58
CA VAL A 508 -2.50 8.20 -24.99
C VAL A 508 -2.86 8.33 -23.51
N SER A 509 -3.77 7.47 -23.06
CA SER A 509 -4.12 7.26 -21.67
C SER A 509 -3.85 5.81 -21.27
N SER A 510 -3.64 5.58 -19.98
CA SER A 510 -3.67 4.23 -19.39
C SER A 510 -4.92 3.41 -19.76
N LEU A 511 -6.06 4.06 -20.06
CA LEU A 511 -7.29 3.41 -20.55
C LEU A 511 -7.14 2.77 -21.94
N ASP A 512 -6.08 3.11 -22.69
CA ASP A 512 -5.80 2.56 -24.01
C ASP A 512 -5.03 1.24 -23.96
N ILE A 513 -4.59 0.81 -22.77
CA ILE A 513 -3.84 -0.46 -22.59
C ILE A 513 -4.72 -1.65 -22.95
N LEU A 514 -5.89 -1.77 -22.31
CA LEU A 514 -6.81 -2.88 -22.57
C LEU A 514 -7.22 -3.03 -24.06
N PRO A 515 -7.68 -1.98 -24.78
CA PRO A 515 -8.00 -2.11 -26.20
C PRO A 515 -6.79 -2.42 -27.08
N THR A 516 -5.58 -1.96 -26.70
CA THR A 516 -4.35 -2.33 -27.41
C THR A 516 -4.07 -3.83 -27.25
N ILE A 517 -4.15 -4.35 -26.03
CA ILE A 517 -3.98 -5.79 -25.77
C ILE A 517 -5.06 -6.60 -26.49
N ALA A 518 -6.32 -6.20 -26.40
CA ALA A 518 -7.43 -6.89 -27.05
C ALA A 518 -7.23 -6.99 -28.57
N ARG A 519 -6.76 -5.91 -29.22
CA ARG A 519 -6.44 -5.91 -30.65
C ARG A 519 -5.35 -6.93 -31.00
N GLU A 520 -4.21 -6.89 -30.31
CA GLU A 520 -3.07 -7.75 -30.64
C GLU A 520 -3.29 -9.22 -30.23
N ALA A 521 -4.11 -9.46 -29.20
CA ALA A 521 -4.56 -10.80 -28.83
C ALA A 521 -5.69 -11.33 -29.73
N GLY A 522 -6.28 -10.49 -30.60
CA GLY A 522 -7.45 -10.85 -31.39
C GLY A 522 -8.67 -11.19 -30.55
N ALA A 523 -8.83 -10.50 -29.40
CA ALA A 523 -9.93 -10.64 -28.46
C ALA A 523 -10.96 -9.50 -28.62
N THR A 524 -12.24 -9.83 -28.41
CA THR A 524 -13.33 -8.84 -28.43
C THR A 524 -13.71 -8.45 -27.00
N VAL A 525 -13.59 -7.17 -26.67
CA VAL A 525 -14.07 -6.62 -25.39
C VAL A 525 -15.60 -6.48 -25.45
N SER A 526 -16.32 -7.16 -24.55
CA SER A 526 -17.79 -7.20 -24.54
C SER A 526 -18.45 -6.13 -23.67
N TRP A 527 -17.65 -5.29 -23.01
CA TRP A 527 -18.11 -4.18 -22.19
C TRP A 527 -17.65 -2.83 -22.76
N PRO A 528 -18.29 -1.71 -22.38
CA PRO A 528 -17.92 -0.39 -22.87
C PRO A 528 -16.54 0.02 -22.37
N ILE A 529 -15.68 0.46 -23.28
CA ILE A 529 -14.38 1.05 -22.95
C ILE A 529 -14.18 2.35 -23.77
N PRO A 530 -13.81 3.49 -23.15
CA PRO A 530 -13.50 4.73 -23.87
C PRO A 530 -12.11 4.74 -24.53
N GLY A 531 -11.27 3.75 -24.23
CA GLY A 531 -9.92 3.62 -24.79
C GLY A 531 -9.89 3.30 -26.29
N SER A 532 -8.73 3.43 -26.92
CA SER A 532 -8.48 3.07 -28.32
C SER A 532 -7.10 2.43 -28.48
N PRO A 533 -6.89 1.49 -29.41
CA PRO A 533 -5.57 0.88 -29.61
C PRO A 533 -4.50 1.93 -29.95
N MET A 534 -3.43 2.04 -29.14
CA MET A 534 -2.44 3.13 -29.21
C MET A 534 -1.70 3.20 -30.55
N THR A 535 -1.46 2.04 -31.15
CA THR A 535 -0.70 1.84 -32.40
C THR A 535 -1.62 1.76 -33.63
N GLY A 536 -2.87 2.22 -33.52
CA GLY A 536 -3.81 2.31 -34.65
C GLY A 536 -3.36 3.32 -35.71
N ALA A 537 -3.80 3.13 -36.97
CA ALA A 537 -3.54 4.11 -38.03
C ALA A 537 -4.18 5.48 -37.69
N ALA A 538 -5.42 5.45 -37.18
CA ALA A 538 -6.11 6.60 -36.61
C ALA A 538 -6.13 6.49 -35.07
N PHE A 539 -6.07 7.64 -34.39
CA PHE A 539 -6.18 7.73 -32.94
C PHE A 539 -6.97 9.01 -32.57
N PRO A 540 -7.92 8.95 -31.62
CA PRO A 540 -8.78 10.09 -31.31
C PRO A 540 -8.00 11.25 -30.68
N GLU A 541 -8.41 12.47 -30.98
CA GLU A 541 -7.97 13.64 -30.22
C GLU A 541 -8.63 13.66 -28.84
N ARG A 542 -7.86 14.05 -27.82
CA ARG A 542 -8.33 14.15 -26.43
C ARG A 542 -7.78 15.43 -25.82
N PRO A 543 -8.43 16.59 -26.05
CA PRO A 543 -7.92 17.87 -25.55
C PRO A 543 -7.95 17.96 -24.02
N THR A 544 -8.79 17.16 -23.36
CA THR A 544 -8.93 17.16 -21.90
C THR A 544 -8.71 15.78 -21.28
N ILE A 545 -8.47 15.78 -19.96
CA ILE A 545 -8.40 14.62 -19.08
C ILE A 545 -9.44 14.83 -17.98
N GLU A 546 -10.36 13.89 -17.81
CA GLU A 546 -11.44 13.97 -16.82
C GLU A 546 -11.15 13.00 -15.67
N ILE A 547 -11.18 13.48 -14.41
CA ILE A 547 -10.88 12.67 -13.22
C ILE A 547 -11.91 12.91 -12.12
N TRP A 548 -12.50 11.82 -11.62
CA TRP A 548 -13.49 11.85 -10.54
C TRP A 548 -12.86 11.91 -9.14
N ARG A 549 -12.93 13.06 -8.45
CA ARG A 549 -12.38 13.17 -7.09
C ARG A 549 -13.36 12.61 -6.04
N PRO A 550 -12.88 11.90 -4.98
CA PRO A 550 -13.76 11.28 -3.99
C PRO A 550 -14.61 12.27 -3.17
N SER A 551 -14.17 13.54 -3.07
CA SER A 551 -14.74 14.53 -2.17
C SER A 551 -15.69 15.55 -2.81
N GLU A 552 -15.93 15.49 -4.13
CA GLU A 552 -16.71 16.52 -4.82
C GLU A 552 -18.10 16.03 -5.24
N VAL A 553 -19.13 16.67 -4.66
CA VAL A 553 -20.56 16.55 -5.03
C VAL A 553 -20.83 17.12 -6.45
N GLY A 554 -19.79 17.54 -7.19
CA GLY A 554 -19.87 18.41 -8.36
C GLY A 554 -19.46 17.81 -9.72
N GLY A 555 -19.06 16.54 -9.80
CA GLY A 555 -18.65 15.90 -11.07
C GLY A 555 -17.13 15.70 -11.22
N PRO A 556 -16.66 15.26 -12.40
CA PRO A 556 -15.23 15.10 -12.68
C PRO A 556 -14.54 16.46 -12.82
N VAL A 557 -13.23 16.46 -12.59
CA VAL A 557 -12.37 17.61 -12.82
C VAL A 557 -11.62 17.44 -14.12
N SER A 558 -11.70 18.50 -14.93
CA SER A 558 -11.14 18.55 -16.27
C SER A 558 -9.79 19.25 -16.27
N PHE A 559 -8.78 18.60 -16.85
CA PHE A 559 -7.48 19.18 -17.09
C PHE A 559 -7.23 19.29 -18.58
N ALA A 560 -6.74 20.45 -19.04
CA ALA A 560 -6.27 20.59 -20.41
C ALA A 560 -5.00 19.73 -20.59
N ARG A 561 -4.98 18.88 -21.62
CA ARG A 561 -3.89 17.92 -21.82
C ARG A 561 -2.56 18.58 -22.09
N ASP A 562 -2.57 19.70 -22.83
CA ASP A 562 -1.39 20.51 -23.11
C ASP A 562 -0.79 21.15 -21.84
N ALA A 563 -1.60 21.46 -20.83
CA ALA A 563 -1.14 21.94 -19.54
C ALA A 563 -0.51 20.82 -18.69
N VAL A 564 -1.02 19.59 -18.79
CA VAL A 564 -0.54 18.42 -18.03
C VAL A 564 0.71 17.79 -18.66
N ALA A 565 0.77 17.71 -19.99
CA ALA A 565 1.92 17.19 -20.72
C ALA A 565 3.06 18.23 -20.85
N THR A 566 3.27 19.00 -19.79
CA THR A 566 4.43 19.86 -19.58
C THR A 566 5.36 19.13 -18.61
N TYR A 567 6.69 19.19 -18.81
CA TYR A 567 7.67 18.50 -17.94
C TYR A 567 8.29 19.51 -16.96
N PRO A 568 7.53 20.11 -16.02
CA PRO A 568 8.04 21.22 -15.19
C PRO A 568 9.17 20.79 -14.26
N LEU A 569 9.29 19.50 -13.95
CA LEU A 569 10.36 18.97 -13.12
C LEU A 569 11.68 18.82 -13.88
N LEU A 570 11.67 18.80 -15.22
CA LEU A 570 12.85 18.49 -16.03
C LEU A 570 13.92 19.58 -15.92
N ASP A 571 13.54 20.85 -16.02
CA ASP A 571 14.48 21.96 -15.93
C ASP A 571 15.16 21.99 -14.56
N ARG A 572 14.40 21.69 -13.50
CA ARG A 572 14.93 21.54 -12.14
C ARG A 572 15.87 20.34 -12.04
N GLU A 573 15.50 19.19 -12.58
CA GLU A 573 16.35 18.01 -12.58
C GLU A 573 17.70 18.29 -13.26
N ILE A 574 17.68 18.89 -14.45
CA ILE A 574 18.89 19.21 -15.21
C ILE A 574 19.75 20.21 -14.45
N ALA A 575 19.14 21.26 -13.88
CA ALA A 575 19.86 22.24 -13.08
C ALA A 575 20.50 21.62 -11.83
N THR A 576 19.77 20.75 -11.13
CA THR A 576 20.19 20.17 -9.85
C THR A 576 21.12 18.96 -10.02
N PHE A 577 20.97 18.14 -11.06
CA PHE A 577 21.69 16.86 -11.19
C PHE A 577 22.46 16.71 -12.51
N GLY A 578 22.31 17.65 -13.45
CA GLY A 578 22.81 17.51 -14.81
C GLY A 578 22.00 16.50 -15.63
N SER A 579 22.46 16.25 -16.85
CA SER A 579 21.87 15.29 -17.80
C SER A 579 22.98 14.46 -18.44
N GLY A 580 22.71 13.19 -18.76
CA GLY A 580 23.68 12.29 -19.39
C GLY A 580 24.84 11.87 -18.48
N LEU A 581 24.66 11.96 -17.16
CA LEU A 581 25.65 11.55 -16.16
C LEU A 581 25.24 10.23 -15.51
N PRO A 582 26.19 9.29 -15.27
CA PRO A 582 25.90 8.03 -14.60
C PRO A 582 25.25 8.24 -13.23
N LEU A 583 24.22 7.44 -12.92
CA LEU A 583 23.54 7.52 -11.62
C LEU A 583 24.45 7.17 -10.44
N ALA A 584 25.49 6.35 -10.65
CA ALA A 584 26.49 6.03 -9.62
C ALA A 584 27.31 7.25 -9.15
N ASP A 585 27.36 8.31 -9.98
CA ASP A 585 28.04 9.58 -9.69
C ASP A 585 27.05 10.70 -9.33
N LEU A 586 25.75 10.39 -9.21
CA LEU A 586 24.69 11.37 -9.02
C LEU A 586 24.90 12.12 -7.71
N THR A 587 25.20 13.41 -7.83
CA THR A 587 25.34 14.35 -6.71
C THR A 587 24.64 15.64 -7.05
N ARG A 588 24.10 16.31 -6.03
CA ARG A 588 23.46 17.61 -6.21
C ARG A 588 24.48 18.68 -6.62
N ARG A 589 24.16 19.41 -7.67
CA ARG A 589 24.87 20.58 -8.20
C ARG A 589 24.05 21.83 -7.84
N GLY A 590 24.38 22.47 -6.73
CA GLY A 590 23.76 23.72 -6.31
C GLY A 590 24.80 24.65 -5.70
N GLU A 591 24.40 25.38 -4.66
CA GLU A 591 25.35 26.16 -3.86
C GLU A 591 26.55 25.30 -3.41
N GLY A 592 27.76 25.77 -3.68
CA GLY A 592 29.00 25.06 -3.38
C GLY A 592 29.41 23.99 -4.41
N ALA A 593 28.75 23.90 -5.56
CA ALA A 593 29.11 22.96 -6.63
C ALA A 593 30.57 23.14 -7.12
N GLU A 594 31.15 24.33 -6.98
CA GLU A 594 32.54 24.64 -7.33
C GLU A 594 33.57 23.90 -6.45
N PHE A 595 33.15 23.30 -5.33
CA PHE A 595 34.01 22.45 -4.50
C PHE A 595 33.98 20.99 -4.94
N LEU A 596 32.94 20.53 -5.65
CA LEU A 596 32.79 19.13 -6.02
C LEU A 596 33.98 18.64 -6.83
N GLY A 597 34.53 17.50 -6.43
CA GLY A 597 35.67 16.86 -7.06
C GLY A 597 37.05 17.40 -6.63
N LYS A 598 37.16 18.60 -6.03
CA LYS A 598 38.44 19.16 -5.57
C LYS A 598 39.07 18.31 -4.47
N ALA A 599 40.40 18.23 -4.45
CA ALA A 599 41.10 17.60 -3.34
C ALA A 599 41.09 18.53 -2.12
N VAL A 600 40.89 17.99 -0.92
CA VAL A 600 40.90 18.79 0.32
C VAL A 600 42.23 19.53 0.48
N ALA A 601 43.34 18.91 0.05
CA ALA A 601 44.68 19.50 0.11
C ALA A 601 44.85 20.75 -0.79
N GLU A 602 43.97 20.97 -1.76
CA GLU A 602 43.97 22.14 -2.65
C GLU A 602 43.14 23.31 -2.08
N LEU A 603 42.46 23.09 -0.96
CA LEU A 603 41.55 24.05 -0.33
C LEU A 603 42.21 24.71 0.88
N GLN A 604 41.85 25.97 1.13
CA GLN A 604 42.38 26.70 2.28
C GLN A 604 41.66 26.23 3.55
N ALA A 605 42.43 25.81 4.55
CA ALA A 605 41.92 25.55 5.89
C ALA A 605 42.21 26.77 6.77
N PRO A 606 41.19 27.37 7.45
CA PRO A 606 41.45 28.36 8.49
C PRO A 606 42.31 27.77 9.60
N ASP A 607 43.04 28.62 10.32
CA ASP A 607 43.75 28.22 11.54
C ASP A 607 42.73 27.83 12.63
N GLY A 608 42.40 26.53 12.71
CA GLY A 608 41.49 25.94 13.70
C GLY A 608 40.30 25.21 13.10
N ALA A 609 39.83 24.16 13.79
CA ALA A 609 38.59 23.47 13.43
C ALA A 609 37.36 24.37 13.67
N ALA A 610 36.28 24.13 12.93
CA ALA A 610 35.02 24.84 13.12
C ALA A 610 34.57 24.77 14.58
N ASP A 611 33.84 25.80 15.03
CA ASP A 611 33.15 25.80 16.32
C ASP A 611 31.88 24.92 16.33
N LEU A 612 31.87 23.91 15.45
CA LEU A 612 30.77 22.99 15.22
C LEU A 612 31.22 21.56 15.47
N VAL A 613 30.31 20.80 16.04
CA VAL A 613 30.41 19.35 16.17
C VAL A 613 29.19 18.69 15.56
N PHE A 614 29.34 17.42 15.16
CA PHE A 614 28.22 16.63 14.65
C PHE A 614 28.10 15.27 15.32
N ALA A 615 26.87 14.75 15.38
CA ALA A 615 26.56 13.37 15.77
C ALA A 615 25.81 12.68 14.63
N SER A 616 26.17 11.44 14.32
CA SER A 616 25.60 10.64 13.23
C SER A 616 25.78 9.16 13.54
N ASP A 617 24.67 8.42 13.50
CA ASP A 617 24.66 6.96 13.72
C ASP A 617 25.15 6.19 12.47
N ASP A 618 25.01 6.80 11.28
CA ASP A 618 25.37 6.20 10.00
C ASP A 618 26.91 6.21 9.76
N TRP A 619 27.67 7.00 10.54
CA TRP A 619 29.07 7.32 10.24
C TRP A 619 30.05 6.16 10.44
N ASP A 620 29.81 5.28 11.42
CA ASP A 620 30.74 4.19 11.74
C ASP A 620 30.76 3.09 10.66
N ALA A 621 29.67 2.96 9.90
CA ALA A 621 29.57 2.01 8.81
C ALA A 621 30.59 2.28 7.68
N LEU A 622 31.10 3.50 7.57
CA LEU A 622 32.12 3.89 6.58
C LEU A 622 33.53 3.34 6.91
N GLY A 623 33.76 2.90 8.15
CA GLY A 623 35.04 2.37 8.59
C GLY A 623 35.38 0.99 8.02
N ASN A 624 34.38 0.23 7.57
CA ASN A 624 34.53 -1.09 6.97
C ASN A 624 33.39 -1.38 5.98
N VAL A 625 33.48 -0.80 4.78
CA VAL A 625 32.51 -0.99 3.71
C VAL A 625 32.77 -2.32 2.98
N ASP A 626 31.77 -3.19 2.93
CA ASP A 626 31.79 -4.39 2.09
C ASP A 626 30.78 -4.26 0.94
N PRO A 627 31.25 -4.04 -0.30
CA PRO A 627 30.38 -3.97 -1.47
C PRO A 627 29.56 -5.25 -1.73
N ASN A 628 29.97 -6.39 -1.17
CA ASN A 628 29.27 -7.67 -1.33
C ASN A 628 28.24 -7.93 -0.22
N SER A 629 28.13 -7.07 0.78
CA SER A 629 27.19 -7.23 1.89
C SER A 629 25.72 -7.08 1.49
N GLY A 630 25.46 -6.67 0.24
CA GLY A 630 24.13 -6.32 -0.26
C GLY A 630 23.68 -4.92 0.15
N ARG A 631 24.48 -4.18 0.93
CA ARG A 631 24.16 -2.82 1.39
C ARG A 631 25.34 -1.86 1.31
N LEU A 632 25.06 -0.57 1.15
CA LEU A 632 26.08 0.50 1.21
C LEU A 632 25.66 1.68 2.11
N PRO A 633 26.56 2.21 2.96
CA PRO A 633 26.28 3.35 3.84
C PRO A 633 26.45 4.68 3.09
N VAL A 634 25.61 4.92 2.09
CA VAL A 634 25.69 6.11 1.23
C VAL A 634 24.78 7.25 1.68
N TYR A 635 23.75 6.96 2.48
CA TYR A 635 22.87 7.97 3.03
C TYR A 635 23.29 8.29 4.46
N LEU A 636 23.87 9.48 4.67
CA LEU A 636 24.35 9.91 5.97
C LEU A 636 23.45 11.00 6.52
N ARG A 637 22.99 10.83 7.76
CA ARG A 637 22.22 11.82 8.49
C ARG A 637 22.89 12.17 9.81
N GLY A 638 22.66 13.38 10.30
CA GLY A 638 23.18 13.77 11.59
C GLY A 638 22.66 15.10 12.10
N VAL A 639 23.00 15.37 13.36
CA VAL A 639 22.69 16.62 14.06
C VAL A 639 23.95 17.45 14.20
N LEU A 640 23.84 18.75 13.94
CA LEU A 640 24.87 19.76 14.17
C LEU A 640 24.60 20.53 15.46
N ALA A 641 25.66 20.71 16.24
CA ALA A 641 25.65 21.55 17.42
C ALA A 641 26.92 22.41 17.44
N ASN A 642 26.86 23.53 18.16
CA ASN A 642 28.07 24.25 18.55
C ASN A 642 28.86 23.40 19.58
N ARG A 643 30.14 23.71 19.81
CA ARG A 643 30.96 22.97 20.79
C ARG A 643 30.42 22.98 22.21
N ASP A 644 29.59 23.96 22.56
CA ASP A 644 28.89 24.03 23.84
C ASP A 644 27.66 23.10 23.95
N GLY A 645 27.35 22.36 22.88
CA GLY A 645 26.26 21.39 22.81
C GLY A 645 24.89 21.98 22.45
N ARG A 646 24.81 23.29 22.19
CA ARG A 646 23.57 23.94 21.74
C ARG A 646 23.38 23.76 20.24
N ALA A 647 22.13 23.68 19.78
CA ALA A 647 21.82 23.65 18.36
C ALA A 647 22.41 24.89 17.66
N SER A 648 23.06 24.68 16.53
CA SER A 648 23.68 25.79 15.79
C SER A 648 22.61 26.63 15.09
N ALA A 649 22.54 27.94 15.37
CA ALA A 649 21.59 28.83 14.70
C ALA A 649 22.00 29.13 13.25
N ASP A 650 23.30 29.06 12.96
CA ASP A 650 23.88 29.28 11.64
C ASP A 650 23.69 28.01 10.83
N ARG A 651 22.68 27.92 9.96
CA ARG A 651 22.49 26.77 9.05
C ARG A 651 23.63 26.73 8.02
N PRO A 652 24.75 26.02 8.22
CA PRO A 652 25.91 26.18 7.37
C PRO A 652 25.78 25.32 6.12
N LEU A 653 26.49 25.71 5.06
CA LEU A 653 26.76 24.83 3.94
C LEU A 653 27.87 23.85 4.32
N LEU A 654 27.65 22.57 4.06
CA LEU A 654 28.51 21.47 4.48
C LEU A 654 29.12 20.77 3.27
N ALA A 655 30.43 20.58 3.26
CA ALA A 655 31.15 19.82 2.26
C ALA A 655 31.61 18.47 2.82
N PHE A 656 31.25 17.39 2.14
CA PHE A 656 31.60 16.02 2.50
C PHE A 656 32.80 15.57 1.67
N ALA A 657 33.94 15.37 2.33
CA ALA A 657 35.10 14.77 1.72
C ALA A 657 35.11 13.26 1.94
N VAL A 658 35.26 12.49 0.86
CA VAL A 658 35.44 11.04 0.91
C VAL A 658 36.80 10.73 0.28
N ASN A 659 37.67 10.06 1.04
CA ASN A 659 39.02 9.67 0.62
C ASN A 659 39.81 10.87 0.05
N GLY A 660 39.74 12.02 0.74
CA GLY A 660 40.50 13.23 0.43
C GLY A 660 39.93 14.13 -0.68
N ARG A 661 38.76 13.83 -1.25
CA ARG A 661 38.09 14.67 -2.26
C ARG A 661 36.67 15.03 -1.85
N ILE A 662 36.22 16.24 -2.19
CA ILE A 662 34.83 16.65 -1.95
C ILE A 662 33.90 15.89 -2.92
N ARG A 663 32.90 15.20 -2.38
CA ARG A 663 31.94 14.38 -3.16
C ARG A 663 30.51 14.88 -3.11
N ALA A 664 30.16 15.61 -2.06
CA ALA A 664 28.86 16.26 -1.93
C ALA A 664 29.00 17.58 -1.17
N VAL A 665 28.16 18.54 -1.51
CA VAL A 665 28.02 19.81 -0.78
C VAL A 665 26.55 20.09 -0.59
N VAL A 666 26.12 20.26 0.66
CA VAL A 666 24.70 20.31 1.05
C VAL A 666 24.46 21.34 2.14
N PRO A 667 23.33 22.07 2.12
CA PRO A 667 22.95 22.91 3.23
C PRO A 667 22.50 22.05 4.42
N SER A 668 22.74 22.52 5.64
CA SER A 668 22.01 22.04 6.81
C SER A 668 20.60 22.62 6.84
N TYR A 669 19.68 21.95 7.53
CA TYR A 669 18.30 22.39 7.69
C TYR A 669 17.87 22.32 9.16
N ALA A 670 16.77 22.99 9.51
CA ALA A 670 16.21 22.91 10.86
C ALA A 670 15.02 21.94 10.91
N GLU A 671 14.99 21.08 11.91
CA GLU A 671 13.91 20.12 12.14
C GLU A 671 13.83 19.82 13.63
N GLY A 672 12.63 19.86 14.22
CA GLY A 672 12.42 19.53 15.64
C GLY A 672 13.20 20.40 16.64
N GLY A 673 13.56 21.63 16.25
CA GLY A 673 14.40 22.52 17.08
C GLY A 673 15.90 22.24 17.02
N GLU A 674 16.32 21.27 16.21
CA GLU A 674 17.73 20.94 15.96
C GLU A 674 18.16 21.40 14.57
N THR A 675 19.47 21.62 14.41
CA THR A 675 20.07 21.82 13.09
C THR A 675 20.62 20.48 12.62
N ARG A 676 20.18 20.02 11.45
CA ARG A 676 20.45 18.68 10.92
C ARG A 676 21.07 18.75 9.54
N PHE A 677 21.67 17.64 9.15
CA PHE A 677 22.05 17.40 7.76
C PHE A 677 21.63 15.99 7.36
N ALA A 678 21.41 15.83 6.07
CA ALA A 678 21.25 14.55 5.40
C ALA A 678 21.99 14.66 4.07
N VAL A 679 22.61 13.61 3.56
CA VAL A 679 23.30 13.63 2.26
C VAL A 679 23.33 12.23 1.64
N MET A 680 23.15 12.17 0.31
CA MET A 680 23.49 10.99 -0.48
C MET A 680 24.91 11.14 -1.03
N LEU A 681 25.85 10.34 -0.53
CA LEU A 681 27.17 10.20 -1.12
C LEU A 681 27.07 9.39 -2.42
N PRO A 682 27.80 9.77 -3.48
CA PRO A 682 27.85 8.95 -4.70
C PRO A 682 28.38 7.54 -4.38
N PRO A 683 27.67 6.46 -4.77
CA PRO A 683 28.14 5.10 -4.53
C PRO A 683 29.55 4.85 -5.07
N SER A 684 29.89 5.44 -6.22
CA SER A 684 31.21 5.35 -6.85
C SER A 684 32.35 5.95 -6.00
N ALA A 685 32.04 6.77 -5.00
CA ALA A 685 33.03 7.39 -4.13
C ALA A 685 33.53 6.46 -3.01
N LEU A 686 32.78 5.40 -2.69
CA LEU A 686 33.14 4.45 -1.65
C LEU A 686 34.01 3.32 -2.23
N GLN A 687 35.04 2.91 -1.49
CA GLN A 687 35.88 1.76 -1.78
C GLN A 687 35.63 0.62 -0.77
N SER A 688 36.06 -0.59 -1.10
CA SER A 688 36.02 -1.71 -0.14
C SER A 688 36.96 -1.46 1.05
N GLY A 689 36.52 -1.82 2.25
CA GLY A 689 37.21 -1.58 3.51
C GLY A 689 37.02 -0.16 4.02
N ARG A 690 38.09 0.45 4.51
CA ARG A 690 38.03 1.74 5.20
C ARG A 690 37.85 2.89 4.22
N ASN A 691 36.84 3.73 4.46
CA ASN A 691 36.65 5.01 3.81
C ASN A 691 36.86 6.13 4.82
N GLU A 692 37.71 7.08 4.47
CA GLU A 692 37.89 8.28 5.28
C GLU A 692 36.87 9.33 4.86
N VAL A 693 35.87 9.57 5.71
CA VAL A 693 34.88 10.63 5.49
C VAL A 693 35.06 11.74 6.52
N ARG A 694 35.20 12.97 6.02
CA ARG A 694 35.35 14.18 6.82
C ARG A 694 34.30 15.21 6.41
N LEU A 695 33.77 15.92 7.40
CA LEU A 695 32.77 16.96 7.23
C LEU A 695 33.41 18.34 7.39
N TYR A 696 33.12 19.25 6.49
CA TYR A 696 33.61 20.63 6.54
C TYR A 696 32.47 21.62 6.45
N ARG A 697 32.57 22.75 7.15
CA ARG A 697 31.76 23.95 6.95
C ARG A 697 32.41 24.79 5.85
N VAL A 698 31.63 25.18 4.84
CA VAL A 698 32.05 26.19 3.87
C VAL A 698 32.03 27.56 4.55
N VAL A 699 33.15 28.29 4.49
CA VAL A 699 33.28 29.60 5.16
C VAL A 699 32.64 30.70 4.27
N PRO A 700 31.60 31.40 4.74
CA PRO A 700 30.96 32.45 3.96
C PRO A 700 31.95 33.57 3.59
N GLY A 701 31.94 34.03 2.34
CA GLY A 701 32.74 35.17 1.87
C GLY A 701 34.23 34.88 1.62
N ALA A 702 34.72 33.67 1.88
CA ALA A 702 36.09 33.23 1.60
C ALA A 702 36.08 32.07 0.58
N SER A 703 36.17 32.41 -0.71
CA SER A 703 36.14 31.42 -1.79
C SER A 703 37.28 30.42 -1.64
N GLY A 704 36.97 29.13 -1.65
CA GLY A 704 37.97 28.07 -1.50
C GLY A 704 38.34 27.72 -0.05
N THR A 705 37.67 28.27 0.95
CA THR A 705 37.98 28.03 2.37
C THR A 705 37.00 27.07 3.04
N LEU A 706 37.54 26.02 3.67
CA LEU A 706 36.77 24.99 4.40
C LEU A 706 37.26 24.86 5.84
N ALA A 707 36.35 24.90 6.82
CA ALA A 707 36.64 24.64 8.22
C ALA A 707 36.17 23.24 8.64
N GLU A 708 37.05 22.38 9.13
CA GLU A 708 36.69 21.01 9.52
C GLU A 708 35.71 20.99 10.70
N VAL A 709 34.62 20.24 10.57
CA VAL A 709 33.61 20.02 11.62
C VAL A 709 33.94 18.74 12.36
N LEU A 710 34.09 18.81 13.68
CA LEU A 710 34.56 17.67 14.46
C LEU A 710 33.42 16.72 14.82
N ARG A 711 33.66 15.41 14.74
CA ARG A 711 32.69 14.42 15.23
C ARG A 711 32.63 14.46 16.76
N SER A 712 31.44 14.54 17.32
CA SER A 712 31.22 14.42 18.77
C SER A 712 31.33 12.95 19.19
N LEU A 713 32.21 12.64 20.14
CA LEU A 713 32.32 11.30 20.75
C LEU A 713 31.34 11.10 21.93
N ARG A 714 30.53 12.11 22.28
CA ARG A 714 29.52 12.00 23.34
C ARG A 714 28.20 11.51 22.73
N GLY A 715 28.10 10.20 22.50
CA GLY A 715 26.89 9.51 22.05
C GLY A 715 26.56 8.36 22.98
N GLY A 716 25.81 8.65 24.04
CA GLY A 716 25.20 7.69 24.96
C GLY A 716 24.22 8.44 25.84
N ASP A 717 22.94 8.05 25.80
CA ASP A 717 21.79 8.66 26.47
C ASP A 717 21.33 10.05 25.98
N ARG A 718 20.43 10.05 24.98
CA ARG A 718 19.29 10.97 24.93
C ARG A 718 17.96 10.22 24.68
N SER A 719 17.82 9.04 25.27
CA SER A 719 16.52 8.36 25.40
C SER A 719 16.22 8.16 26.89
N GLY A 720 15.44 9.07 27.49
CA GLY A 720 14.88 8.87 28.83
C GLY A 720 14.49 10.15 29.57
N ALA A 721 13.18 10.37 29.67
CA ALA A 721 12.44 11.15 30.67
C ALA A 721 12.72 12.67 30.80
N ASP A 722 11.75 13.48 30.38
CA ASP A 722 10.74 14.03 31.30
C ASP A 722 9.36 14.06 30.63
#